data_AF-A0A9X1QJ42-F1
#
_entry.id   AF-A0A9X1QJ42-F1
#
_cell.length_a   1.000
_cell.length_b   1.000
_cell.length_c   1.000
_cell.angle_alpha   90.00
_cell.angle_beta   90.00
_cell.angle_gamma   90.00
#
_symmetry.space_group_name_H-M   'P 1'
#
loop_
_entity.id
_entity.type
_entity.pdbx_description
1 polymer ?
#
loop_
_entity_poly.entity_id
_entity_poly.type
_entity_poly.pdbx_seq_one_letter_code
_entity_poly.pdbx_strand_id
1 'polypeptide(L)'
;MDNGLTIIIEAGSEHVEIKIVGEDSGQETIFYIDLLEAQENGEAQIQLIEGHFYEYSLSGSYSLKASEIVIPSKLSASAGRLAPNIYTGTASLELLEPKTRLKCADIKLEVRSKKASYRQDYRLMLEDITEKCTELLLAYRSPVTHNFTTNFHQDARTLYQRFAFIRSILQSEDFLNAVHKITAVPVLKWADYEQVVDIRRIGKLNGGILRQLSAPGNRVGLPETHSLYKRLGSVPIHIVTTSKVESADTLENRFVKHALNTFSALVSDFRTHAIAGSRLFEEAIVLENELHVLSTHPFFAAIGKPVMLSLNSPVLQRKAGYKEVLRVWLMFDLAAKLIWRGGDDVYEAGKKDVATLYEYWLFFQLLDLVREIFEITPTSIEDLIKPTADGLGLQLKQGKHVAVQGIFNGPSRKLNVEFSYNRSFSGKNDYPNPGSWTAGMRPDFTLTVWPVGISQAQAEKEELIVHIHFDAKYRVESFTEYKRDDLLKMHSYKDAIRRSAGAYVLYPGDGEKPFKWKGFNELIPGLGAFAVRPSRTNNGINALRNFLKDVTRHFLNRASQREKAAFHHYDIHKTQSTETVTEPLPETLGANRGLIPDETFVIIGFYKSAEQLSWIRKNKLYNFRTGTDSGSLPLGAKQANAKYLLLHGPGETISARLCKLRDAGPRIFSKKDLIKKNYPKPKGILYLVYRIDLKVEPEFENQRWDITKLTGYKPNRASSVPFVVSLSELTKSLVK
;
A
#
# COMPACT_ATOMS: atom_id res chain seq x y z
N MET A 1 -21.07 -42.24 9.67
CA MET A 1 -19.74 -42.40 9.05
C MET A 1 -18.74 -42.22 10.17
N ASP A 2 -17.87 -43.20 10.40
CA ASP A 2 -16.89 -43.14 11.48
C ASP A 2 -15.90 -42.00 11.20
N ASN A 3 -16.06 -40.87 11.90
CA ASN A 3 -15.24 -39.66 11.74
C ASN A 3 -13.89 -39.79 12.48
N GLY A 4 -13.32 -40.99 12.47
CA GLY A 4 -12.17 -41.36 13.28
C GLY A 4 -11.13 -42.18 12.50
N LEU A 5 -9.87 -41.91 12.77
CA LEU A 5 -8.71 -42.56 12.16
C LEU A 5 -7.87 -43.23 13.25
N THR A 6 -7.48 -44.48 13.03
CA THR A 6 -6.53 -45.21 13.90
C THR A 6 -5.20 -45.35 13.17
N ILE A 7 -4.11 -45.03 13.87
CA ILE A 7 -2.75 -45.00 13.33
C ILE A 7 -1.87 -45.87 14.22
N ILE A 8 -1.04 -46.72 13.62
CA ILE A 8 -0.06 -47.54 14.34
C ILE A 8 1.29 -46.83 14.26
N ILE A 9 1.91 -46.63 15.43
CA ILE A 9 3.21 -45.98 15.58
C ILE A 9 4.20 -46.98 16.15
N GLU A 10 5.38 -47.07 15.55
CA GLU A 10 6.50 -47.83 16.10
C GLU A 10 7.20 -47.01 17.20
N ALA A 11 7.13 -47.48 18.44
CA ALA A 11 7.80 -46.88 19.58
C ALA A 11 8.79 -47.89 20.18
N GLY A 12 10.00 -47.95 19.62
CA GLY A 12 11.00 -48.95 20.01
C GLY A 12 10.62 -50.36 19.54
N SER A 13 10.38 -51.29 20.47
CA SER A 13 9.98 -52.68 20.18
C SER A 13 8.48 -52.95 20.31
N GLU A 14 7.67 -51.93 20.60
CA GLU A 14 6.21 -52.03 20.76
C GLU A 14 5.47 -51.15 19.76
N HIS A 15 4.25 -51.56 19.41
CA HIS A 15 3.33 -50.79 18.58
C HIS A 15 2.33 -50.04 19.45
N VAL A 16 2.24 -48.71 19.26
CA VAL A 16 1.26 -47.85 19.93
C VAL A 16 0.23 -47.41 18.92
N GLU A 17 -1.04 -47.64 19.22
CA GLU A 17 -2.16 -47.20 18.40
C GLU A 17 -2.66 -45.86 18.91
N ILE A 18 -2.72 -44.85 18.04
CA ILE A 18 -3.43 -43.60 18.31
C ILE A 18 -4.72 -43.58 17.50
N LYS A 19 -5.85 -43.43 18.19
CA LYS A 19 -7.14 -43.17 17.57
C LYS A 19 -7.46 -41.69 17.71
N ILE A 20 -7.78 -41.03 16.60
CA ILE A 20 -8.15 -39.60 16.54
C ILE A 20 -9.56 -39.51 15.98
N VAL A 21 -10.45 -38.76 16.63
CA VAL A 21 -11.85 -38.57 16.22
C VAL A 21 -12.17 -37.09 16.17
N GLY A 22 -12.76 -36.60 15.09
CA GLY A 22 -13.23 -35.21 15.00
C GLY A 22 -14.49 -35.00 15.83
N GLU A 23 -14.54 -33.93 16.62
CA GLU A 23 -15.70 -33.62 17.49
C GLU A 23 -16.88 -33.01 16.72
N ASP A 24 -16.63 -32.42 15.56
CA ASP A 24 -17.65 -31.76 14.75
C ASP A 24 -18.51 -32.78 14.00
N SER A 25 -19.71 -33.04 14.53
CA SER A 25 -20.69 -33.96 13.96
C SER A 25 -21.31 -33.40 12.66
N GLY A 26 -20.75 -33.80 11.52
CA GLY A 26 -21.34 -33.54 10.20
C GLY A 26 -20.38 -33.09 9.09
N GLN A 27 -19.10 -32.88 9.38
CA GLN A 27 -18.07 -32.58 8.39
C GLN A 27 -16.90 -33.55 8.50
N GLU A 28 -16.37 -33.99 7.36
CA GLU A 28 -15.13 -34.77 7.30
C GLU A 28 -13.96 -33.81 7.55
N THR A 29 -13.27 -34.01 8.68
CA THR A 29 -12.25 -33.08 9.20
C THR A 29 -10.88 -33.74 9.37
N ILE A 30 -10.77 -35.02 9.01
CA ILE A 30 -9.55 -35.82 9.02
C ILE A 30 -9.41 -36.39 7.61
N PHE A 31 -8.25 -36.20 6.98
CA PHE A 31 -7.96 -36.72 5.64
C PHE A 31 -6.69 -37.56 5.66
N TYR A 32 -6.60 -38.47 4.69
CA TYR A 32 -5.42 -39.25 4.39
C TYR A 32 -5.01 -39.00 2.94
N ILE A 33 -3.78 -38.54 2.73
CA ILE A 33 -3.17 -38.38 1.40
C ILE A 33 -2.16 -39.51 1.14
N ASP A 34 -1.93 -39.82 -0.13
CA ASP A 34 -1.00 -40.88 -0.52
C ASP A 34 0.45 -40.55 -0.10
N LEU A 35 1.27 -41.59 0.10
CA LEU A 35 2.68 -41.44 0.50
C LEU A 35 3.47 -40.63 -0.53
N LEU A 36 3.20 -40.83 -1.83
CA LEU A 36 3.89 -40.11 -2.90
C LEU A 36 3.54 -38.61 -2.86
N GLU A 37 2.25 -38.28 -2.73
CA GLU A 37 1.75 -36.91 -2.61
C GLU A 37 2.26 -36.20 -1.35
N ALA A 38 2.35 -36.92 -0.23
CA ALA A 38 2.91 -36.42 1.02
C ALA A 38 4.41 -36.11 0.88
N GLN A 39 5.16 -36.97 0.19
CA GLN A 39 6.60 -36.78 -0.07
C GLN A 39 6.86 -35.61 -1.02
N GLU A 40 6.10 -35.48 -2.11
CA GLU A 40 6.21 -34.36 -3.06
C GLU A 40 5.98 -33.00 -2.39
N ASN A 41 5.06 -32.95 -1.42
CA ASN A 41 4.69 -31.71 -0.74
C ASN A 41 5.40 -31.47 0.61
N GLY A 42 6.14 -32.45 1.12
CA GLY A 42 6.82 -32.39 2.41
C GLY A 42 5.84 -32.32 3.59
N GLU A 43 4.75 -33.07 3.51
CA GLU A 43 3.62 -33.06 4.46
C GLU A 43 3.48 -34.41 5.17
N ALA A 44 2.80 -34.44 6.31
CA ALA A 44 2.37 -35.71 6.88
C ALA A 44 1.16 -36.25 6.10
N GLN A 45 1.08 -37.57 5.96
CA GLN A 45 -0.03 -38.24 5.26
C GLN A 45 -1.39 -37.96 5.89
N ILE A 46 -1.40 -37.68 7.20
CA ILE A 46 -2.61 -37.50 7.98
C ILE A 46 -2.83 -36.02 8.16
N GLN A 47 -3.98 -35.55 7.71
CA GLN A 47 -4.28 -34.14 7.68
C GLN A 47 -5.51 -33.79 8.53
N LEU A 48 -5.36 -32.85 9.44
CA LEU A 48 -6.42 -32.22 10.22
C LEU A 48 -6.77 -30.85 9.62
N ILE A 49 -7.85 -30.23 10.06
CA ILE A 49 -8.26 -28.87 9.67
C ILE A 49 -8.09 -27.93 10.87
N GLU A 50 -7.54 -26.75 10.64
CA GLU A 50 -7.52 -25.68 11.65
C GLU A 50 -8.94 -25.32 12.13
N GLY A 51 -9.06 -24.83 13.36
CA GLY A 51 -10.31 -24.34 13.95
C GLY A 51 -11.29 -25.42 14.40
N HIS A 52 -10.97 -26.69 14.22
CA HIS A 52 -11.76 -27.84 14.69
C HIS A 52 -11.07 -28.48 15.90
N PHE A 53 -11.82 -29.31 16.63
CA PHE A 53 -11.30 -30.06 17.77
C PHE A 53 -11.39 -31.56 17.53
N TYR A 54 -10.41 -32.28 18.08
CA TYR A 54 -10.31 -33.71 17.92
C TYR A 54 -10.06 -34.37 19.27
N GLU A 55 -10.72 -35.48 19.55
CA GLU A 55 -10.36 -36.34 20.67
C GLU A 55 -9.32 -37.36 20.22
N TYR A 56 -8.33 -37.63 21.07
CA TYR A 56 -7.38 -38.71 20.84
C TYR A 56 -7.35 -39.70 22.00
N SER A 57 -7.09 -40.96 21.68
CA SER A 57 -6.79 -42.02 22.65
C SER A 57 -5.63 -42.89 22.17
N LEU A 58 -4.70 -43.19 23.05
CA LEU A 58 -3.55 -44.06 22.83
C LEU A 58 -3.80 -45.46 23.42
N SER A 59 -3.29 -46.51 22.78
CA SER A 59 -3.22 -47.83 23.39
C SER A 59 -2.12 -47.88 24.46
N GLY A 60 -2.37 -48.61 25.55
CA GLY A 60 -1.45 -48.72 26.69
C GLY A 60 -1.40 -47.49 27.60
N SER A 61 -0.33 -47.39 28.38
CA SER A 61 -0.12 -46.31 29.38
C SER A 61 0.70 -45.13 28.84
N TYR A 62 0.84 -45.02 27.51
CA TYR A 62 1.57 -43.94 26.84
C TYR A 62 0.83 -42.61 26.97
N SER A 63 1.53 -41.50 26.80
CA SER A 63 0.93 -40.16 26.87
C SER A 63 1.55 -39.22 25.86
N LEU A 64 0.80 -38.24 25.38
CA LEU A 64 1.35 -37.14 24.60
C LEU A 64 1.79 -36.00 25.52
N LYS A 65 2.92 -35.38 25.20
CA LYS A 65 3.37 -34.17 25.91
C LYS A 65 2.40 -33.02 25.62
N ALA A 66 2.03 -32.29 26.68
CA ALA A 66 1.21 -31.08 26.54
C ALA A 66 1.92 -30.05 25.66
N SER A 67 1.17 -29.47 24.73
CA SER A 67 1.64 -28.42 23.81
C SER A 67 0.48 -27.48 23.47
N GLU A 68 0.70 -26.49 22.62
CA GLU A 68 -0.39 -25.61 22.15
C GLU A 68 -1.49 -26.37 21.40
N ILE A 69 -1.13 -27.50 20.76
CA ILE A 69 -2.06 -28.36 20.03
C ILE A 69 -2.58 -29.49 20.91
N VAL A 70 -1.75 -30.06 21.78
CA VAL A 70 -2.12 -31.23 22.61
C VAL A 70 -2.57 -30.78 23.99
N ILE A 71 -3.81 -31.09 24.33
CA ILE A 71 -4.40 -30.89 25.65
C ILE A 71 -4.65 -32.28 26.28
N PRO A 72 -3.73 -32.80 27.11
CA PRO A 72 -3.92 -34.09 27.77
C PRO A 72 -5.13 -34.08 28.71
N SER A 73 -5.84 -35.20 28.79
CA SER A 73 -6.96 -35.36 29.72
C SER A 73 -6.44 -35.42 31.16
N LYS A 74 -7.19 -34.79 32.08
CA LYS A 74 -6.96 -34.91 33.52
C LYS A 74 -7.45 -36.25 34.09
N LEU A 75 -8.30 -36.96 33.35
CA LEU A 75 -8.90 -38.24 33.76
C LEU A 75 -8.07 -39.45 33.30
N SER A 76 -7.43 -39.36 32.13
CA SER A 76 -6.61 -40.43 31.58
C SER A 76 -5.35 -39.86 30.93
N ALA A 77 -4.18 -40.41 31.28
CA ALA A 77 -2.91 -39.99 30.70
C ALA A 77 -2.76 -40.38 29.22
N SER A 78 -3.49 -41.41 28.77
CA SER A 78 -3.47 -41.91 27.39
C SER A 78 -4.52 -41.27 26.49
N ALA A 79 -5.31 -40.32 26.98
CA ALA A 79 -6.32 -39.63 26.18
C ALA A 79 -6.23 -38.12 26.34
N GLY A 80 -6.86 -37.39 25.43
CA GLY A 80 -6.90 -35.94 25.48
C GLY A 80 -7.56 -35.36 24.24
N ARG A 81 -7.32 -34.07 24.04
CA ARG A 81 -7.86 -33.30 22.92
C ARG A 81 -6.71 -32.72 22.09
N LEU A 82 -6.83 -32.80 20.77
CA LEU A 82 -6.04 -31.99 19.85
C LEU A 82 -6.86 -30.74 19.50
N ALA A 83 -6.29 -29.57 19.76
CA ALA A 83 -6.86 -28.27 19.47
C ALA A 83 -5.91 -27.48 18.57
N PRO A 84 -5.89 -27.74 17.25
CA PRO A 84 -5.05 -26.99 16.33
C PRO A 84 -5.35 -25.48 16.33
N ASN A 85 -6.58 -25.06 16.61
CA ASN A 85 -6.96 -23.64 16.67
C ASN A 85 -6.59 -22.88 15.38
N ILE A 86 -5.57 -22.01 15.40
CA ILE A 86 -5.07 -21.26 14.22
C ILE A 86 -3.80 -21.87 13.61
N TYR A 87 -3.39 -23.05 14.09
CA TYR A 87 -2.19 -23.73 13.66
C TYR A 87 -2.37 -24.31 12.26
N THR A 88 -1.42 -24.05 11.36
CA THR A 88 -1.36 -24.65 10.02
C THR A 88 0.06 -25.12 9.70
N GLY A 89 0.20 -26.30 9.09
CA GLY A 89 1.49 -26.95 8.82
C GLY A 89 1.68 -28.25 9.61
N THR A 90 2.89 -28.81 9.59
CA THR A 90 3.19 -30.12 10.20
C THR A 90 3.40 -30.02 11.70
N ALA A 91 2.43 -30.50 12.48
CA ALA A 91 2.50 -30.69 13.93
C ALA A 91 3.27 -31.98 14.26
N SER A 92 4.27 -31.89 15.15
CA SER A 92 4.96 -33.04 15.71
C SER A 92 4.52 -33.25 17.15
N LEU A 93 3.83 -34.36 17.43
CA LEU A 93 3.36 -34.72 18.77
C LEU A 93 4.38 -35.67 19.41
N GLU A 94 4.98 -35.23 20.51
CA GLU A 94 5.94 -36.05 21.26
C GLU A 94 5.22 -37.14 22.06
N LEU A 95 5.47 -38.41 21.73
CA LEU A 95 5.00 -39.57 22.47
C LEU A 95 5.94 -39.85 23.64
N LEU A 96 5.39 -39.94 24.85
CA LEU A 96 6.12 -40.17 26.09
C LEU A 96 5.87 -41.59 26.62
N GLU A 97 6.96 -42.25 27.01
CA GLU A 97 6.93 -43.57 27.61
C GLU A 97 6.32 -43.56 29.03
N PRO A 98 5.54 -44.59 29.44
CA PRO A 98 4.83 -44.59 30.72
C PRO A 98 5.73 -44.45 31.96
N LYS A 99 6.91 -45.08 31.95
CA LYS A 99 7.78 -45.21 33.14
C LYS A 99 8.77 -44.06 33.28
N THR A 100 9.42 -43.69 32.18
CA THR A 100 10.51 -42.70 32.19
C THR A 100 10.04 -41.29 31.87
N ARG A 101 8.84 -41.15 31.28
CA ARG A 101 8.34 -39.88 30.70
C ARG A 101 9.30 -39.25 29.69
N LEU A 102 10.26 -40.02 29.19
CA LEU A 102 11.13 -39.61 28.11
C LEU A 102 10.42 -39.83 26.78
N LYS A 103 10.81 -39.02 25.80
CA LYS A 103 10.30 -39.09 24.44
C LYS A 103 10.74 -40.41 23.79
N CYS A 104 9.78 -41.20 23.33
CA CYS A 104 10.04 -42.47 22.63
C CYS A 104 9.78 -42.40 21.11
N ALA A 105 8.85 -41.55 20.65
CA ALA A 105 8.55 -41.36 19.23
C ALA A 105 7.96 -39.96 18.95
N ASP A 106 7.88 -39.60 17.67
CA ASP A 106 7.18 -38.42 17.17
C ASP A 106 6.03 -38.84 16.24
N ILE A 107 4.86 -38.26 16.45
CA ILE A 107 3.71 -38.40 15.55
C ILE A 107 3.62 -37.12 14.72
N LYS A 108 3.81 -37.23 13.41
CA LYS A 108 3.65 -36.08 12.50
C LYS A 108 2.23 -36.04 11.95
N LEU A 109 1.55 -34.91 12.11
CA LEU A 109 0.23 -34.61 11.57
C LEU A 109 0.30 -33.30 10.78
N GLU A 110 -0.34 -33.20 9.62
CA GLU A 110 -0.44 -31.93 8.88
C GLU A 110 -1.73 -31.23 9.29
N VAL A 111 -1.69 -29.94 9.59
CA VAL A 111 -2.91 -29.14 9.81
C VAL A 111 -3.13 -28.22 8.62
N ARG A 112 -4.21 -28.48 7.89
CA ARG A 112 -4.64 -27.71 6.72
C ARG A 112 -5.35 -26.46 7.15
N SER A 113 -5.13 -25.39 6.38
CA SER A 113 -6.00 -24.23 6.46
C SER A 113 -7.39 -24.56 5.89
N LYS A 114 -8.44 -23.93 6.43
CA LYS A 114 -9.81 -24.04 5.92
C LYS A 114 -9.97 -23.53 4.49
N LYS A 115 -9.02 -22.71 3.99
CA LYS A 115 -8.93 -22.25 2.59
C LYS A 115 -7.86 -23.05 1.83
N ALA A 116 -8.27 -23.78 0.80
CA ALA A 116 -7.35 -24.51 -0.09
C ALA A 116 -6.34 -23.59 -0.83
N SER A 117 -6.58 -22.28 -0.93
CA SER A 117 -5.73 -21.32 -1.67
C SER A 117 -4.56 -20.72 -0.89
N TYR A 118 -4.50 -20.86 0.44
CA TYR A 118 -3.53 -20.16 1.28
C TYR A 118 -2.06 -20.36 0.85
N ARG A 119 -1.69 -21.60 0.49
CA ARG A 119 -0.33 -21.94 0.04
C ARG A 119 -0.01 -21.25 -1.30
N GLN A 120 -1.00 -21.18 -2.18
CA GLN A 120 -0.88 -20.52 -3.48
C GLN A 120 -0.80 -19.00 -3.31
N ASP A 121 -1.64 -18.42 -2.45
CA ASP A 121 -1.64 -16.98 -2.15
C ASP A 121 -0.28 -16.55 -1.59
N TYR A 122 0.28 -17.31 -0.65
CA TYR A 122 1.61 -17.06 -0.07
C TYR A 122 2.72 -17.10 -1.12
N ARG A 123 2.76 -18.16 -1.95
CA ARG A 123 3.75 -18.30 -3.03
C ARG A 123 3.65 -17.16 -4.04
N LEU A 124 2.44 -16.82 -4.48
CA LEU A 124 2.21 -15.74 -5.44
C LEU A 124 2.63 -14.37 -4.88
N MET A 125 2.30 -14.07 -3.62
CA MET A 125 2.74 -12.82 -2.99
C MET A 125 4.26 -12.70 -2.94
N LEU A 126 4.95 -13.79 -2.60
CA LEU A 126 6.41 -13.82 -2.61
C LEU A 126 6.99 -13.64 -4.02
N GLU A 127 6.47 -14.36 -5.02
CA GLU A 127 6.88 -14.22 -6.42
C GLU A 127 6.76 -12.77 -6.88
N ASP A 128 5.61 -12.13 -6.66
CA ASP A 128 5.31 -10.75 -7.05
C ASP A 128 6.25 -9.74 -6.37
N ILE A 129 6.42 -9.85 -5.04
CA ILE A 129 7.33 -8.98 -4.28
C ILE A 129 8.75 -9.11 -4.85
N THR A 130 9.17 -10.32 -5.19
CA THR A 130 10.52 -10.58 -5.69
C THR A 130 10.74 -9.98 -7.05
N GLU A 131 9.79 -10.17 -7.97
CA GLU A 131 9.81 -9.52 -9.28
C GLU A 131 10.00 -8.01 -9.12
N LYS A 132 9.20 -7.38 -8.25
CA LYS A 132 9.29 -5.94 -7.98
C LYS A 132 10.64 -5.54 -7.40
N CYS A 133 11.16 -6.27 -6.41
CA CYS A 133 12.47 -6.00 -5.84
C CYS A 133 13.58 -6.11 -6.89
N THR A 134 13.51 -7.09 -7.79
CA THR A 134 14.52 -7.24 -8.85
C THR A 134 14.45 -6.14 -9.90
N GLU A 135 13.26 -5.69 -10.29
CA GLU A 135 13.10 -4.54 -11.17
C GLU A 135 13.72 -3.27 -10.55
N LEU A 136 13.43 -3.05 -9.25
CA LEU A 136 13.98 -1.93 -8.49
C LEU A 136 15.51 -1.95 -8.41
N LEU A 137 16.11 -3.13 -8.27
CA LEU A 137 17.56 -3.31 -8.22
C LEU A 137 18.22 -3.22 -9.60
N LEU A 138 17.58 -3.73 -10.65
CA LEU A 138 18.09 -3.59 -12.01
C LEU A 138 18.06 -2.13 -12.49
N ALA A 139 17.14 -1.31 -11.96
CA ALA A 139 17.12 0.13 -12.17
C ALA A 139 18.30 0.85 -11.49
N TYR A 140 18.93 0.23 -10.49
CA TYR A 140 20.16 0.72 -9.87
C TYR A 140 21.33 0.55 -10.84
N ARG A 141 21.62 1.58 -11.63
CA ARG A 141 22.72 1.65 -12.62
C ARG A 141 24.12 1.71 -11.97
N SER A 142 24.37 0.93 -10.92
CA SER A 142 25.72 0.76 -10.39
C SER A 142 26.39 -0.45 -11.06
N PRO A 143 27.64 -0.34 -11.52
CA PRO A 143 28.38 -1.47 -12.08
C PRO A 143 28.73 -2.41 -10.93
N VAL A 144 27.87 -3.39 -10.65
CA VAL A 144 28.04 -4.28 -9.50
C VAL A 144 28.98 -5.44 -9.87
N THR A 145 30.28 -5.18 -9.83
CA THR A 145 31.23 -6.16 -9.29
C THR A 145 31.12 -6.08 -7.78
N HIS A 146 30.33 -6.95 -7.16
CA HIS A 146 30.32 -7.08 -5.71
C HIS A 146 30.52 -8.56 -5.40
N ASN A 147 31.57 -8.84 -4.63
CA ASN A 147 31.77 -10.15 -4.04
C ASN A 147 30.84 -10.23 -2.84
N PHE A 148 29.88 -11.12 -2.92
CA PHE A 148 28.86 -11.26 -1.91
C PHE A 148 28.88 -12.67 -1.34
N THR A 149 29.26 -12.81 -0.07
CA THR A 149 29.26 -14.08 0.65
C THR A 149 27.99 -14.20 1.50
N THR A 150 27.32 -15.35 1.44
CA THR A 150 26.20 -15.70 2.31
C THR A 150 26.72 -16.04 3.72
N ASN A 151 26.12 -15.45 4.76
CA ASN A 151 26.44 -15.78 6.15
C ASN A 151 25.43 -16.81 6.68
N PHE A 152 25.87 -18.07 6.84
CA PHE A 152 25.04 -19.19 7.30
C PHE A 152 25.08 -19.40 8.82
N HIS A 153 25.80 -18.56 9.58
CA HIS A 153 25.88 -18.63 11.04
C HIS A 153 24.68 -18.00 11.79
N GLN A 154 23.58 -17.72 11.09
CA GLN A 154 22.35 -17.18 11.68
C GLN A 154 21.34 -18.30 12.02
N ASP A 155 20.34 -17.96 12.83
CA ASP A 155 19.32 -18.88 13.38
C ASP A 155 18.69 -19.78 12.30
N ALA A 156 18.54 -21.09 12.59
CA ALA A 156 18.02 -22.12 11.67
C ALA A 156 16.64 -21.78 11.08
N ARG A 157 15.90 -20.87 11.73
CA ARG A 157 14.60 -20.32 11.32
C ARG A 157 14.69 -19.46 10.04
N THR A 158 15.72 -18.61 9.95
CA THR A 158 15.99 -17.81 8.74
C THR A 158 16.48 -18.69 7.58
N LEU A 159 17.10 -19.82 7.91
CA LEU A 159 17.62 -20.78 6.94
C LEU A 159 16.49 -21.42 6.12
N TYR A 160 15.39 -21.87 6.76
CA TYR A 160 14.27 -22.49 6.05
C TYR A 160 13.46 -21.54 5.19
N GLN A 161 13.23 -20.32 5.66
CA GLN A 161 12.54 -19.30 4.87
C GLN A 161 13.29 -18.99 3.57
N ARG A 162 14.62 -18.85 3.66
CA ARG A 162 15.48 -18.65 2.49
C ARG A 162 15.42 -19.86 1.55
N PHE A 163 15.47 -21.08 2.10
CA PHE A 163 15.37 -22.30 1.31
C PHE A 163 14.03 -22.43 0.58
N ALA A 164 12.90 -22.28 1.27
CA ALA A 164 11.56 -22.43 0.68
C ALA A 164 11.31 -21.41 -0.44
N PHE A 165 11.84 -20.20 -0.28
CA PHE A 165 11.78 -19.14 -1.27
C PHE A 165 12.67 -19.43 -2.49
N ILE A 166 13.89 -19.92 -2.28
CA ILE A 166 14.77 -20.36 -3.36
C ILE A 166 14.14 -21.52 -4.13
N ARG A 167 13.54 -22.47 -3.41
CA ARG A 167 12.79 -23.58 -3.99
C ARG A 167 11.64 -23.07 -4.88
N SER A 168 10.83 -22.11 -4.45
CA SER A 168 9.71 -21.61 -5.29
C SER A 168 10.20 -20.96 -6.60
N ILE A 169 11.35 -20.29 -6.57
CA ILE A 169 11.94 -19.69 -7.78
C ILE A 169 12.48 -20.79 -8.70
N LEU A 170 13.23 -21.76 -8.16
CA LEU A 170 13.89 -22.81 -8.94
C LEU A 170 12.93 -23.90 -9.44
N GLN A 171 11.78 -24.09 -8.79
CA GLN A 171 10.73 -24.99 -9.25
C GLN A 171 9.66 -24.28 -10.12
N SER A 172 9.86 -23.00 -10.45
CA SER A 172 8.93 -22.29 -11.32
C SER A 172 8.95 -22.85 -12.75
N GLU A 173 7.77 -22.96 -13.37
CA GLU A 173 7.66 -23.39 -14.77
C GLU A 173 8.46 -22.49 -15.72
N ASP A 174 8.50 -21.19 -15.44
CA ASP A 174 9.27 -20.22 -16.24
C ASP A 174 10.76 -20.54 -16.25
N PHE A 175 11.33 -20.90 -15.10
CA PHE A 175 12.73 -21.28 -14.99
C PHE A 175 13.02 -22.60 -15.72
N LEU A 176 12.22 -23.64 -15.46
CA LEU A 176 12.41 -24.95 -16.08
C LEU A 176 12.29 -24.85 -17.61
N ASN A 177 11.26 -24.17 -18.10
CA ASN A 177 11.07 -23.93 -19.53
C ASN A 177 12.21 -23.12 -20.14
N ALA A 178 12.77 -22.16 -19.40
CA ALA A 178 13.91 -21.38 -19.86
C ALA A 178 15.17 -22.24 -20.03
N VAL A 179 15.47 -23.13 -19.08
CA VAL A 179 16.59 -24.08 -19.18
C VAL A 179 16.38 -25.05 -20.35
N HIS A 180 15.18 -25.63 -20.47
CA HIS A 180 14.83 -26.50 -21.61
C HIS A 180 14.96 -25.80 -22.96
N LYS A 181 14.58 -24.52 -23.05
CA LYS A 181 14.72 -23.74 -24.28
C LYS A 181 16.18 -23.52 -24.67
N ILE A 182 17.06 -23.30 -23.68
CA ILE A 182 18.50 -23.15 -23.90
C ILE A 182 19.11 -24.45 -24.39
N THR A 183 18.75 -25.59 -23.78
CA THR A 183 19.29 -26.90 -24.20
C THR A 183 18.78 -27.32 -25.57
N ALA A 184 17.54 -26.96 -25.94
CA ALA A 184 16.96 -27.24 -27.25
C ALA A 184 17.52 -26.33 -28.37
N VAL A 185 17.70 -25.03 -28.09
CA VAL A 185 18.16 -24.04 -29.09
C VAL A 185 19.27 -23.14 -28.52
N PRO A 186 20.48 -23.70 -28.29
CA PRO A 186 21.58 -22.98 -27.68
C PRO A 186 22.17 -21.93 -28.63
N VAL A 187 22.81 -20.92 -28.04
CA VAL A 187 23.71 -20.03 -28.79
C VAL A 187 25.01 -20.77 -29.07
N LEU A 188 25.38 -20.82 -30.34
CA LEU A 188 26.61 -21.46 -30.82
C LEU A 188 27.58 -20.37 -31.29
N LYS A 189 28.88 -20.67 -31.18
CA LYS A 189 29.96 -19.87 -31.79
C LYS A 189 30.78 -20.75 -32.69
N TRP A 190 31.39 -20.16 -33.71
CA TRP A 190 32.42 -20.84 -34.48
C TRP A 190 33.69 -20.98 -33.63
N ALA A 191 34.18 -22.21 -33.50
CA ALA A 191 35.46 -22.51 -32.89
C ALA A 191 36.38 -23.16 -33.92
N ASP A 192 37.66 -22.81 -33.86
CA ASP A 192 38.68 -23.48 -34.66
C ASP A 192 39.00 -24.84 -34.00
N TYR A 193 38.84 -25.91 -34.77
CA TYR A 193 39.18 -27.26 -34.39
C TYR A 193 40.38 -27.70 -35.22
N GLU A 194 41.49 -28.01 -34.56
CA GLU A 194 42.66 -28.57 -35.21
C GLU A 194 42.41 -30.04 -35.53
N GLN A 195 42.41 -30.37 -36.82
CA GLN A 195 42.29 -31.74 -37.31
C GLN A 195 43.55 -32.12 -38.08
N VAL A 196 44.02 -33.34 -37.83
CA VAL A 196 45.11 -33.96 -38.59
C VAL A 196 44.49 -34.61 -39.83
N VAL A 197 44.83 -34.09 -41.00
CA VAL A 197 44.31 -34.58 -42.29
C VAL A 197 45.44 -35.08 -43.18
N ASP A 198 45.14 -36.09 -43.98
CA ASP A 198 46.06 -36.55 -45.02
C ASP A 198 46.30 -35.44 -46.05
N ILE A 199 47.55 -35.27 -46.48
CA ILE A 199 47.96 -34.23 -47.44
C ILE A 199 47.16 -34.25 -48.74
N ARG A 200 46.61 -35.41 -49.13
CA ARG A 200 45.82 -35.58 -50.34
C ARG A 200 44.39 -35.04 -50.23
N ARG A 201 43.91 -34.79 -49.00
CA ARG A 201 42.54 -34.32 -48.71
C ARG A 201 42.46 -32.82 -48.43
N ILE A 202 43.54 -32.09 -48.67
CA ILE A 202 43.60 -30.66 -48.39
C ILE A 202 42.82 -29.89 -49.45
N GLY A 203 42.04 -28.90 -49.01
CA GLY A 203 41.44 -27.89 -49.88
C GLY A 203 42.43 -26.76 -50.23
N LYS A 204 42.10 -25.52 -49.86
CA LYS A 204 42.94 -24.35 -50.14
C LYS A 204 44.19 -24.33 -49.25
N LEU A 205 45.35 -24.13 -49.87
CA LEU A 205 46.61 -23.91 -49.18
C LEU A 205 46.63 -22.52 -48.51
N ASN A 206 47.06 -22.46 -47.25
CA ASN A 206 47.28 -21.21 -46.52
C ASN A 206 48.74 -21.12 -46.02
N GLY A 207 49.15 -19.96 -45.51
CA GLY A 207 50.52 -19.74 -45.04
C GLY A 207 50.97 -20.70 -43.92
N GLY A 208 50.04 -21.19 -43.09
CA GLY A 208 50.30 -22.19 -42.06
C GLY A 208 50.61 -23.57 -42.65
N ILE A 209 49.83 -24.00 -43.63
CA ILE A 209 50.03 -25.25 -44.36
C ILE A 209 51.38 -25.23 -45.10
N LEU A 210 51.73 -24.11 -45.74
CA LEU A 210 53.01 -23.96 -46.44
C LEU A 210 54.21 -24.09 -45.49
N ARG A 211 54.10 -23.58 -44.25
CA ARG A 211 55.14 -23.79 -43.22
C ARG A 211 55.24 -25.26 -42.83
N GLN A 212 54.11 -25.95 -42.66
CA GLN A 212 54.09 -27.38 -42.34
C GLN A 212 54.66 -28.25 -43.47
N LEU A 213 54.44 -27.88 -44.74
CA LEU A 213 55.08 -28.55 -45.89
C LEU A 213 56.61 -28.50 -45.84
N SER A 214 57.18 -27.46 -45.24
CA SER A 214 58.63 -27.28 -45.10
C SER A 214 59.18 -27.83 -43.78
N ALA A 215 58.30 -28.25 -42.86
CA ALA A 215 58.70 -28.76 -41.56
C ALA A 215 59.27 -30.20 -41.64
N PRO A 216 60.26 -30.55 -40.80
CA PRO A 216 60.74 -31.93 -40.68
C PRO A 216 59.66 -32.85 -40.10
N GLY A 217 59.61 -34.11 -40.54
CA GLY A 217 58.60 -35.08 -40.07
C GLY A 217 58.49 -36.33 -40.95
N ASN A 218 57.44 -37.12 -40.74
CA ASN A 218 57.14 -38.31 -41.55
C ASN A 218 56.62 -37.88 -42.93
N ARG A 219 57.39 -38.16 -43.98
CA ARG A 219 57.19 -37.65 -45.34
C ARG A 219 57.14 -38.79 -46.35
N VAL A 220 56.34 -38.61 -47.40
CA VAL A 220 56.29 -39.49 -48.56
C VAL A 220 56.95 -38.80 -49.74
N GLY A 221 57.80 -39.54 -50.45
CA GLY A 221 58.44 -39.07 -51.68
C GLY A 221 57.40 -38.78 -52.75
N LEU A 222 57.57 -37.66 -53.44
CA LEU A 222 56.74 -37.36 -54.60
C LEU A 222 57.24 -38.20 -55.79
N PRO A 223 56.36 -38.68 -56.69
CA PRO A 223 56.79 -39.31 -57.94
C PRO A 223 57.58 -38.32 -58.81
N GLU A 224 58.55 -38.80 -59.59
CA GLU A 224 59.37 -37.95 -60.49
C GLU A 224 58.52 -37.21 -61.56
N THR A 225 57.35 -37.77 -61.89
CA THR A 225 56.37 -37.19 -62.82
C THR A 225 55.56 -36.03 -62.20
N HIS A 226 55.64 -35.83 -60.88
CA HIS A 226 54.88 -34.81 -60.18
C HIS A 226 55.53 -33.43 -60.32
N SER A 227 54.75 -32.40 -60.67
CA SER A 227 55.24 -31.04 -60.94
C SER A 227 55.95 -30.37 -59.76
N LEU A 228 55.67 -30.80 -58.52
CA LEU A 228 56.36 -30.33 -57.30
C LEU A 228 57.62 -31.13 -56.93
N TYR A 229 57.92 -32.25 -57.61
CA TYR A 229 59.07 -33.10 -57.30
C TYR A 229 60.39 -32.31 -57.36
N LYS A 230 60.57 -31.51 -58.42
CA LYS A 230 61.77 -30.67 -58.63
C LYS A 230 61.99 -29.61 -57.55
N ARG A 231 60.96 -29.23 -56.77
CA ARG A 231 61.05 -28.17 -55.76
C ARG A 231 61.08 -28.68 -54.32
N LEU A 232 60.39 -29.78 -54.01
CA LEU A 232 60.23 -30.27 -52.63
C LEU A 232 60.75 -31.70 -52.41
N GLY A 233 60.77 -32.55 -53.45
CA GLY A 233 61.18 -33.96 -53.40
C GLY A 233 60.26 -34.90 -52.57
N SER A 234 59.72 -34.42 -51.46
CA SER A 234 58.81 -35.14 -50.56
C SER A 234 57.81 -34.20 -49.90
N VAL A 235 56.69 -34.73 -49.40
CA VAL A 235 55.67 -33.98 -48.64
C VAL A 235 55.31 -34.72 -47.35
N PRO A 236 54.91 -34.03 -46.27
CA PRO A 236 54.35 -34.67 -45.08
C PRO A 236 53.12 -35.52 -45.42
N ILE A 237 52.98 -36.68 -44.76
CA ILE A 237 51.80 -37.56 -44.96
C ILE A 237 50.55 -36.92 -44.38
N HIS A 238 50.68 -36.32 -43.20
CA HIS A 238 49.62 -35.65 -42.48
C HIS A 238 50.01 -34.21 -42.22
N ILE A 239 49.02 -33.32 -42.27
CA ILE A 239 49.15 -31.94 -41.84
C ILE A 239 48.03 -31.56 -40.89
N VAL A 240 48.30 -30.60 -40.02
CA VAL A 240 47.30 -30.01 -39.15
C VAL A 240 46.60 -28.89 -39.91
N THR A 241 45.30 -29.02 -40.11
CA THR A 241 44.46 -27.93 -40.62
C THR A 241 43.45 -27.53 -39.56
N THR A 242 43.12 -26.24 -39.53
CA THR A 242 41.99 -25.75 -38.74
C THR A 242 40.71 -25.88 -39.56
N SER A 243 39.68 -26.47 -38.98
CA SER A 243 38.30 -26.40 -39.47
C SER A 243 37.45 -25.61 -38.50
N LYS A 244 36.43 -24.93 -39.02
CA LYS A 244 35.45 -24.25 -38.17
C LYS A 244 34.34 -25.23 -37.84
N VAL A 245 34.15 -25.50 -36.55
CA VAL A 245 33.03 -26.28 -36.03
C VAL A 245 32.14 -25.40 -35.17
N GLU A 246 30.85 -25.69 -35.13
CA GLU A 246 29.95 -25.04 -34.21
C GLU A 246 30.21 -25.57 -32.79
N SER A 247 30.51 -24.66 -31.88
CA SER A 247 30.76 -24.95 -30.48
C SER A 247 29.67 -24.29 -29.62
N ALA A 248 29.06 -25.08 -28.75
CA ALA A 248 28.16 -24.58 -27.72
C ALA A 248 28.89 -23.88 -26.56
N ASP A 249 30.22 -23.86 -26.56
CA ASP A 249 31.02 -23.32 -25.46
C ASP A 249 31.13 -21.78 -25.51
N THR A 250 30.00 -21.09 -25.39
CA THR A 250 29.89 -19.61 -25.39
C THR A 250 29.97 -19.03 -23.99
N LEU A 251 30.24 -17.73 -23.86
CA LEU A 251 30.28 -17.06 -22.54
C LEU A 251 28.93 -17.15 -21.83
N GLU A 252 27.85 -17.08 -22.59
CA GLU A 252 26.47 -17.16 -22.11
C GLU A 252 26.10 -18.57 -21.66
N ASN A 253 26.50 -19.60 -22.40
CA ASN A 253 26.27 -20.98 -21.99
C ASN A 253 27.12 -21.38 -20.78
N ARG A 254 28.35 -20.87 -20.70
CA ARG A 254 29.20 -21.00 -19.51
C ARG A 254 28.56 -20.33 -18.29
N PHE A 255 27.91 -19.16 -18.47
CA PHE A 255 27.13 -18.51 -17.42
C PHE A 255 25.96 -19.39 -16.95
N VAL A 256 25.16 -19.94 -17.87
CA VAL A 256 24.01 -20.81 -17.50
C VAL A 256 24.48 -22.03 -16.71
N LYS A 257 25.54 -22.70 -17.16
CA LYS A 257 26.16 -23.82 -16.43
C LYS A 257 26.65 -23.39 -15.05
N HIS A 258 27.24 -22.20 -14.95
CA HIS A 258 27.67 -21.65 -13.67
C HIS A 258 26.49 -21.40 -12.73
N ALA A 259 25.43 -20.75 -13.21
CA ALA A 259 24.23 -20.46 -12.44
C ALA A 259 23.61 -21.74 -11.84
N LEU A 260 23.43 -22.80 -12.65
CA LEU A 260 22.93 -24.09 -12.17
C LEU A 260 23.81 -24.69 -11.08
N ASN A 261 25.14 -24.65 -11.25
CA ASN A 261 26.06 -25.14 -10.23
C ASN A 261 26.02 -24.30 -8.95
N THR A 262 25.83 -22.98 -9.06
CA THR A 262 25.64 -22.09 -7.91
C THR A 262 24.36 -22.45 -7.15
N PHE A 263 23.27 -22.75 -7.86
CA PHE A 263 22.02 -23.19 -7.24
C PHE A 263 22.20 -24.51 -6.49
N SER A 264 22.81 -25.52 -7.12
CA SER A 264 23.08 -26.81 -6.49
C SER A 264 23.97 -26.68 -5.26
N ALA A 265 25.05 -25.89 -5.34
CA ALA A 265 25.95 -25.68 -4.21
C ALA A 265 25.22 -25.09 -3.00
N LEU A 266 24.38 -24.08 -3.20
CA LEU A 266 23.64 -23.45 -2.12
C LEU A 266 22.56 -24.38 -1.53
N VAL A 267 21.87 -25.17 -2.35
CA VAL A 267 20.90 -26.17 -1.87
C VAL A 267 21.60 -27.23 -1.02
N SER A 268 22.80 -27.67 -1.43
CA SER A 268 23.66 -28.52 -0.62
C SER A 268 24.08 -27.83 0.69
N ASP A 269 24.41 -26.54 0.66
CA ASP A 269 24.72 -25.77 1.87
C ASP A 269 23.50 -25.73 2.82
N PHE A 270 22.29 -25.55 2.31
CA PHE A 270 21.07 -25.65 3.11
C PHE A 270 20.90 -27.04 3.73
N ARG A 271 21.10 -28.10 2.94
CA ARG A 271 20.99 -29.50 3.41
C ARG A 271 21.99 -29.80 4.53
N THR A 272 23.24 -29.33 4.40
CA THR A 272 24.29 -29.58 5.41
C THR A 272 24.05 -28.84 6.72
N HIS A 273 23.40 -27.68 6.68
CA HIS A 273 23.03 -26.90 7.87
C HIS A 273 21.66 -27.28 8.45
N ALA A 274 20.92 -28.17 7.78
CA ALA A 274 19.66 -28.70 8.25
C ALA A 274 19.85 -29.75 9.34
N ILE A 275 18.86 -29.86 10.24
CA ILE A 275 18.77 -31.02 11.13
C ILE A 275 18.33 -32.24 10.29
N ALA A 276 19.04 -33.36 10.40
CA ALA A 276 18.71 -34.59 9.68
C ALA A 276 17.27 -35.05 9.97
N GLY A 277 16.51 -35.42 8.93
CA GLY A 277 15.09 -35.79 9.04
C GLY A 277 14.11 -34.62 9.27
N SER A 278 14.60 -33.38 9.26
CA SER A 278 13.76 -32.17 9.21
C SER A 278 13.18 -31.98 7.81
N ARG A 279 12.07 -31.24 7.73
CA ARG A 279 11.42 -30.89 6.46
C ARG A 279 12.39 -30.20 5.48
N LEU A 280 13.22 -29.28 5.97
CA LEU A 280 14.23 -28.63 5.15
C LEU A 280 15.19 -29.64 4.52
N PHE A 281 15.65 -30.62 5.31
CA PHE A 281 16.61 -31.61 4.85
C PHE A 281 16.04 -32.46 3.71
N GLU A 282 14.81 -32.96 3.87
CA GLU A 282 14.13 -33.78 2.85
C GLU A 282 13.82 -32.96 1.59
N GLU A 283 13.27 -31.75 1.75
CA GLU A 283 12.95 -30.89 0.61
C GLU A 283 14.22 -30.44 -0.13
N ALA A 284 15.34 -30.22 0.58
CA ALA A 284 16.61 -29.89 -0.04
C ALA A 284 17.16 -31.05 -0.88
N ILE A 285 17.00 -32.30 -0.45
CA ILE A 285 17.39 -33.48 -1.24
C ILE A 285 16.62 -33.53 -2.56
N VAL A 286 15.30 -33.33 -2.51
CA VAL A 286 14.46 -33.35 -3.72
C VAL A 286 14.91 -32.28 -4.70
N LEU A 287 15.08 -31.04 -4.23
CA LEU A 287 15.52 -29.92 -5.08
C LEU A 287 16.95 -30.11 -5.60
N GLU A 288 17.85 -30.68 -4.79
CA GLU A 288 19.22 -31.00 -5.21
C GLU A 288 19.23 -32.01 -6.36
N ASN A 289 18.40 -33.05 -6.28
CA ASN A 289 18.23 -34.04 -7.33
C ASN A 289 17.67 -33.43 -8.62
N GLU A 290 16.66 -32.57 -8.54
CA GLU A 290 16.10 -31.88 -9.71
C GLU A 290 17.15 -31.02 -10.43
N LEU A 291 17.91 -30.22 -9.68
CA LEU A 291 18.99 -29.40 -10.22
C LEU A 291 20.14 -30.25 -10.77
N HIS A 292 20.41 -31.40 -10.16
CA HIS A 292 21.41 -32.35 -10.64
C HIS A 292 21.03 -32.91 -12.01
N VAL A 293 19.75 -33.27 -12.22
CA VAL A 293 19.24 -33.72 -13.53
C VAL A 293 19.42 -32.64 -14.60
N LEU A 294 19.14 -31.38 -14.28
CA LEU A 294 19.32 -30.27 -15.22
C LEU A 294 20.80 -30.02 -15.57
N SER A 295 21.70 -30.05 -14.57
CA SER A 295 23.12 -29.76 -14.75
C SER A 295 23.91 -30.89 -15.42
N THR A 296 23.47 -32.14 -15.30
CA THR A 296 24.08 -33.33 -15.92
C THR A 296 23.66 -33.56 -17.38
N HIS A 297 22.76 -32.74 -17.92
CA HIS A 297 22.32 -32.84 -19.31
C HIS A 297 23.53 -32.81 -20.28
N PRO A 298 23.59 -33.69 -21.31
CA PRO A 298 24.76 -33.83 -22.21
C PRO A 298 25.25 -32.53 -22.84
N PHE A 299 24.33 -31.59 -23.08
CA PHE A 299 24.64 -30.23 -23.53
C PHE A 299 25.69 -29.52 -22.63
N PHE A 300 25.53 -29.61 -21.31
CA PHE A 300 26.42 -28.94 -20.36
C PHE A 300 27.76 -29.65 -20.21
N ALA A 301 27.89 -30.92 -20.61
CA ALA A 301 29.16 -31.64 -20.59
C ALA A 301 30.21 -30.99 -21.52
N ALA A 302 29.78 -30.47 -22.68
CA ALA A 302 30.65 -29.83 -23.67
C ALA A 302 31.03 -28.37 -23.35
N ILE A 303 30.47 -27.79 -22.27
CA ILE A 303 30.67 -26.39 -21.89
C ILE A 303 31.75 -26.28 -20.80
N GLY A 304 32.72 -25.39 -21.02
CA GLY A 304 33.84 -25.16 -20.11
C GLY A 304 33.45 -24.41 -18.82
N LYS A 305 34.42 -24.21 -17.93
CA LYS A 305 34.23 -23.32 -16.77
C LYS A 305 34.19 -21.84 -17.21
N PRO A 306 33.38 -20.99 -16.56
CA PRO A 306 33.42 -19.56 -16.82
C PRO A 306 34.79 -18.98 -16.43
N VAL A 307 35.39 -18.19 -17.31
CA VAL A 307 36.61 -17.42 -17.01
C VAL A 307 36.24 -16.02 -16.51
N MET A 308 35.11 -15.47 -16.99
CA MET A 308 34.54 -14.19 -16.55
C MET A 308 33.01 -14.21 -16.79
N LEU A 309 32.22 -13.66 -15.86
CA LEU A 309 30.77 -13.54 -16.00
C LEU A 309 30.42 -12.26 -16.77
N SER A 310 30.01 -12.40 -18.03
CA SER A 310 29.70 -11.27 -18.92
C SER A 310 28.22 -10.88 -18.83
N LEU A 311 27.77 -10.39 -17.68
CA LEU A 311 26.35 -10.03 -17.40
C LEU A 311 25.78 -8.96 -18.36
N ASN A 312 26.65 -8.21 -19.03
CA ASN A 312 26.28 -7.21 -20.03
C ASN A 312 26.06 -7.79 -21.45
N SER A 313 26.13 -9.11 -21.63
CA SER A 313 25.89 -9.73 -22.93
C SER A 313 24.46 -9.44 -23.41
N PRO A 314 24.27 -8.91 -24.64
CA PRO A 314 22.94 -8.70 -25.22
C PRO A 314 22.11 -9.98 -25.29
N VAL A 315 22.77 -11.13 -25.45
CA VAL A 315 22.11 -12.44 -25.45
C VAL A 315 21.53 -12.74 -24.07
N LEU A 316 22.30 -12.58 -23.00
CA LEU A 316 21.82 -12.77 -21.63
C LEU A 316 20.71 -11.77 -21.26
N GLN A 317 20.72 -10.56 -21.81
CA GLN A 317 19.73 -9.53 -21.48
C GLN A 317 18.43 -9.61 -22.29
N ARG A 318 18.47 -10.15 -23.51
CA ARG A 318 17.35 -10.05 -24.47
C ARG A 318 16.87 -11.38 -25.05
N LYS A 319 17.72 -12.41 -25.16
CA LYS A 319 17.33 -13.68 -25.78
C LYS A 319 16.50 -14.50 -24.79
N ALA A 320 15.30 -14.91 -25.21
CA ALA A 320 14.42 -15.76 -24.41
C ALA A 320 15.09 -17.10 -24.07
N GLY A 321 14.84 -17.60 -22.86
CA GLY A 321 15.62 -18.63 -22.18
C GLY A 321 16.73 -18.00 -21.32
N TYR A 322 17.67 -17.32 -21.97
CA TYR A 322 18.84 -16.74 -21.29
C TYR A 322 18.49 -15.58 -20.35
N LYS A 323 17.57 -14.72 -20.77
CA LYS A 323 17.07 -13.60 -19.97
C LYS A 323 16.41 -14.08 -18.69
N GLU A 324 15.61 -15.12 -18.78
CA GLU A 324 14.89 -15.71 -17.65
C GLU A 324 15.87 -16.38 -16.68
N VAL A 325 16.86 -17.14 -17.17
CA VAL A 325 17.90 -17.72 -16.30
C VAL A 325 18.76 -16.65 -15.63
N LEU A 326 19.15 -15.59 -16.36
CA LEU A 326 19.87 -14.46 -15.76
C LEU A 326 19.03 -13.78 -14.67
N ARG A 327 17.75 -13.54 -14.94
CA ARG A 327 16.81 -12.95 -13.98
C ARG A 327 16.69 -13.84 -12.74
N VAL A 328 16.50 -15.15 -12.92
CA VAL A 328 16.40 -16.12 -11.82
C VAL A 328 17.70 -16.18 -11.02
N TRP A 329 18.86 -16.14 -11.68
CA TRP A 329 20.16 -16.11 -10.99
C TRP A 329 20.35 -14.84 -10.15
N LEU A 330 19.94 -13.67 -10.66
CA LEU A 330 19.95 -12.42 -9.89
C LEU A 330 18.92 -12.45 -8.75
N MET A 331 17.73 -12.99 -8.98
CA MET A 331 16.70 -13.20 -7.96
C MET A 331 17.23 -14.11 -6.85
N PHE A 332 17.87 -15.21 -7.21
CA PHE A 332 18.47 -16.20 -6.31
C PHE A 332 19.61 -15.60 -5.47
N ASP A 333 20.50 -14.84 -6.10
CA ASP A 333 21.62 -14.19 -5.41
C ASP A 333 21.13 -13.12 -4.42
N LEU A 334 20.00 -12.46 -4.73
CA LEU A 334 19.32 -11.55 -3.82
C LEU A 334 18.58 -12.29 -2.69
N ALA A 335 17.83 -13.33 -3.06
CA ALA A 335 17.05 -14.20 -2.17
C ALA A 335 17.89 -14.76 -1.03
N ALA A 336 19.09 -15.22 -1.36
CA ALA A 336 20.02 -15.80 -0.40
C ALA A 336 20.54 -14.77 0.63
N LYS A 337 20.44 -13.46 0.34
CA LYS A 337 20.97 -12.37 1.18
C LYS A 337 19.90 -11.55 1.87
N LEU A 338 18.63 -11.72 1.51
CA LEU A 338 17.54 -10.88 2.00
C LEU A 338 17.20 -11.26 3.44
N ILE A 339 17.58 -10.39 4.38
CA ILE A 339 17.29 -10.55 5.81
C ILE A 339 15.98 -9.82 6.12
N TRP A 340 14.92 -10.59 6.28
CA TRP A 340 13.61 -10.10 6.68
C TRP A 340 13.58 -9.83 8.19
N ARG A 341 13.90 -8.60 8.62
CA ARG A 341 13.72 -8.21 10.02
C ARG A 341 12.23 -7.94 10.28
N GLY A 342 11.62 -8.78 11.13
CA GLY A 342 10.17 -8.98 11.25
C GLY A 342 9.75 -10.42 10.93
N GLY A 343 10.67 -11.23 10.37
CA GLY A 343 10.50 -12.65 10.04
C GLY A 343 10.69 -13.63 11.19
N ASP A 344 11.22 -13.18 12.34
CA ASP A 344 11.49 -14.05 13.50
C ASP A 344 10.20 -14.73 14.02
N ASP A 345 9.05 -14.06 13.84
CA ASP A 345 7.71 -14.52 14.23
C ASP A 345 6.85 -15.03 13.04
N VAL A 346 7.41 -15.22 11.84
CA VAL A 346 6.65 -15.66 10.65
C VAL A 346 6.63 -17.20 10.50
N TYR A 347 7.53 -17.89 11.18
CA TYR A 347 7.60 -19.36 11.16
C TYR A 347 8.00 -19.94 12.53
N GLU A 348 7.55 -19.32 13.63
CA GLU A 348 7.29 -20.16 14.80
C GLU A 348 6.24 -21.19 14.40
N ALA A 349 6.43 -22.44 14.81
CA ALA A 349 5.39 -23.46 14.73
C ALA A 349 4.18 -23.00 15.57
N GLY A 350 3.34 -22.11 15.01
CA GLY A 350 2.25 -21.45 15.74
C GLY A 350 1.84 -20.06 15.23
N LYS A 351 2.73 -19.29 14.57
CA LYS A 351 2.37 -17.97 14.01
C LYS A 351 3.00 -17.80 12.63
N LYS A 352 2.20 -17.96 11.58
CA LYS A 352 2.53 -17.50 10.24
C LYS A 352 1.95 -16.12 10.05
N ASP A 353 2.75 -15.06 10.18
CA ASP A 353 2.30 -13.69 9.96
C ASP A 353 2.15 -13.36 8.47
N VAL A 354 1.19 -14.03 7.82
CA VAL A 354 0.80 -13.75 6.44
C VAL A 354 0.13 -12.38 6.31
N ALA A 355 -0.34 -11.81 7.42
CA ALA A 355 -0.84 -10.44 7.40
C ALA A 355 0.28 -9.45 7.05
N THR A 356 1.47 -9.60 7.61
CA THR A 356 2.63 -8.78 7.24
C THR A 356 3.07 -9.02 5.79
N LEU A 357 3.11 -10.27 5.30
CA LEU A 357 3.42 -10.54 3.89
C LEU A 357 2.39 -9.90 2.94
N TYR A 358 1.11 -10.01 3.28
CA TYR A 358 0.02 -9.41 2.52
C TYR A 358 0.10 -7.88 2.53
N GLU A 359 0.47 -7.27 3.65
CA GLU A 359 0.75 -5.83 3.74
C GLU A 359 1.88 -5.42 2.78
N TYR A 360 3.00 -6.16 2.74
CA TYR A 360 4.08 -5.89 1.80
C TYR A 360 3.67 -6.08 0.34
N TRP A 361 2.90 -7.12 0.06
CA TRP A 361 2.40 -7.34 -1.29
C TRP A 361 1.47 -6.19 -1.72
N LEU A 362 0.53 -5.79 -0.86
CA LEU A 362 -0.35 -4.64 -1.09
C LEU A 362 0.41 -3.32 -1.26
N PHE A 363 1.50 -3.13 -0.53
CA PHE A 363 2.37 -1.96 -0.68
C PHE A 363 2.82 -1.81 -2.13
N PHE A 364 3.37 -2.87 -2.74
CA PHE A 364 3.83 -2.82 -4.14
C PHE A 364 2.67 -2.65 -5.14
N GLN A 365 1.53 -3.31 -4.89
CA GLN A 365 0.34 -3.15 -5.73
C GLN A 365 -0.17 -1.70 -5.72
N LEU A 366 -0.26 -1.08 -4.53
CA LEU A 366 -0.65 0.32 -4.35
C LEU A 366 0.39 1.27 -4.95
N LEU A 367 1.67 0.99 -4.75
CA LEU A 367 2.78 1.77 -5.29
C LEU A 367 2.66 1.89 -6.80
N ASP A 368 2.50 0.77 -7.50
CA ASP A 368 2.33 0.76 -8.95
C ASP A 368 1.04 1.48 -9.39
N LEU A 369 -0.05 1.30 -8.64
CA LEU A 369 -1.31 2.00 -8.88
C LEU A 369 -1.18 3.52 -8.79
N VAL A 370 -0.50 4.01 -7.76
CA VAL A 370 -0.25 5.44 -7.54
C VAL A 370 0.65 5.98 -8.66
N ARG A 371 1.70 5.24 -9.03
CA ARG A 371 2.59 5.61 -10.15
C ARG A 371 1.83 5.71 -11.46
N GLU A 372 0.96 4.74 -11.75
CA GLU A 372 0.13 4.70 -12.96
C GLU A 372 -0.87 5.86 -13.01
N ILE A 373 -1.62 6.08 -11.92
CA ILE A 373 -2.71 7.06 -11.90
C ILE A 373 -2.19 8.50 -11.86
N PHE A 374 -1.13 8.75 -11.10
CA PHE A 374 -0.59 10.10 -10.92
C PHE A 374 0.59 10.39 -11.85
N GLU A 375 1.03 9.42 -12.66
CA GLU A 375 2.16 9.56 -13.59
C GLU A 375 3.45 10.03 -12.89
N ILE A 376 3.68 9.54 -11.66
CA ILE A 376 4.81 9.94 -10.82
C ILE A 376 5.89 8.86 -10.86
N THR A 377 7.12 9.29 -11.11
CA THR A 377 8.32 8.46 -10.92
C THR A 377 8.80 8.53 -9.47
N PRO A 378 9.18 7.41 -8.83
CA PRO A 378 9.74 7.42 -7.47
C PRO A 378 10.97 8.33 -7.38
N THR A 379 11.02 9.20 -6.36
CA THR A 379 12.07 10.21 -6.20
C THR A 379 13.41 9.59 -5.80
N SER A 380 13.39 8.46 -5.07
CA SER A 380 14.58 7.64 -4.78
C SER A 380 14.16 6.29 -4.18
N ILE A 381 14.45 5.19 -4.89
CA ILE A 381 14.28 3.81 -4.38
C ILE A 381 15.31 3.51 -3.26
N GLU A 382 16.33 4.35 -3.14
CA GLU A 382 17.44 4.29 -2.17
C GLU A 382 16.96 4.24 -0.71
N ASP A 383 15.76 4.74 -0.41
CA ASP A 383 15.19 4.68 0.94
C ASP A 383 14.49 3.35 1.28
N LEU A 384 14.13 2.55 0.28
CA LEU A 384 13.45 1.26 0.43
C LEU A 384 14.43 0.10 0.67
N ILE A 385 15.68 0.24 0.22
CA ILE A 385 16.73 -0.79 0.30
C ILE A 385 17.98 -0.18 0.94
N LYS A 386 18.31 -0.61 2.17
CA LYS A 386 19.51 -0.11 2.89
C LYS A 386 20.47 -1.25 3.21
N PRO A 387 21.78 -1.04 3.10
CA PRO A 387 22.77 -2.03 3.54
C PRO A 387 22.64 -2.24 5.06
N THR A 388 22.48 -3.50 5.47
CA THR A 388 22.54 -3.94 6.87
C THR A 388 23.89 -4.59 7.16
N ALA A 389 24.27 -4.66 8.44
CA ALA A 389 25.56 -5.21 8.89
C ALA A 389 25.83 -6.65 8.40
N ASP A 390 24.77 -7.42 8.10
CA ASP A 390 24.83 -8.82 7.68
C ASP A 390 24.55 -9.02 6.16
N GLY A 391 24.39 -7.95 5.36
CA GLY A 391 24.08 -8.02 3.93
C GLY A 391 23.09 -6.96 3.42
N LEU A 392 22.58 -7.13 2.19
CA LEU A 392 21.50 -6.30 1.62
C LEU A 392 20.16 -6.69 2.27
N GLY A 393 19.65 -5.86 3.18
CA GLY A 393 18.32 -6.02 3.76
C GLY A 393 17.32 -5.15 3.02
N LEU A 394 16.21 -5.72 2.56
CA LEU A 394 15.03 -4.93 2.22
C LEU A 394 14.40 -4.45 3.53
N GLN A 395 14.96 -3.39 4.11
CA GLN A 395 14.32 -2.72 5.24
C GLN A 395 13.31 -1.70 4.70
N LEU A 396 12.08 -2.15 4.46
CA LEU A 396 10.92 -1.29 4.57
C LEU A 396 10.81 -0.87 6.04
N LYS A 397 11.64 0.10 6.46
CA LYS A 397 11.69 0.52 7.85
C LYS A 397 10.30 0.93 8.29
N GLN A 398 9.79 0.25 9.31
CA GLN A 398 8.62 0.68 10.05
C GLN A 398 8.89 2.10 10.60
N GLY A 399 8.35 3.12 9.93
CA GLY A 399 8.30 4.52 10.42
C GLY A 399 8.68 5.53 9.33
N LYS A 400 7.87 6.61 9.21
CA LYS A 400 8.05 7.81 8.36
C LYS A 400 8.88 7.61 7.08
N HIS A 401 8.46 6.71 6.20
CA HIS A 401 9.02 6.64 4.85
C HIS A 401 7.97 7.06 3.81
N VAL A 402 8.35 8.09 3.05
CA VAL A 402 7.66 8.48 1.83
C VAL A 402 8.13 7.54 0.74
N ALA A 403 7.24 6.68 0.25
CA ALA A 403 7.55 5.71 -0.79
C ALA A 403 7.59 6.35 -2.17
N VAL A 404 6.70 7.31 -2.43
CA VAL A 404 6.68 8.11 -3.66
C VAL A 404 6.26 9.53 -3.32
N GLN A 405 6.98 10.51 -3.88
CA GLN A 405 6.58 11.91 -3.89
C GLN A 405 6.74 12.47 -5.29
N GLY A 406 5.74 13.20 -5.77
CA GLY A 406 5.84 13.93 -7.02
C GLY A 406 4.67 14.82 -7.32
N ILE A 407 4.69 15.38 -8.52
CA ILE A 407 3.69 16.33 -8.99
C ILE A 407 2.83 15.64 -10.04
N PHE A 408 1.55 15.49 -9.73
CA PHE A 408 0.54 15.11 -10.69
C PHE A 408 0.11 16.33 -11.50
N ASN A 409 0.29 16.27 -12.82
CA ASN A 409 -0.12 17.30 -13.76
C ASN A 409 -1.55 17.05 -14.25
N GLY A 410 -2.54 17.38 -13.41
CA GLY A 410 -3.94 17.27 -13.79
C GLY A 410 -4.38 18.32 -14.84
N PRO A 411 -5.49 18.08 -15.58
CA PRO A 411 -5.95 18.98 -16.63
C PRO A 411 -6.26 20.41 -16.18
N SER A 412 -6.76 20.58 -14.94
CA SER A 412 -7.17 21.89 -14.42
C SER A 412 -6.19 22.50 -13.42
N ARG A 413 -5.39 21.67 -12.73
CA ARG A 413 -4.42 22.11 -11.71
C ARG A 413 -3.37 21.03 -11.47
N LYS A 414 -2.22 21.46 -10.97
CA LYS A 414 -1.15 20.58 -10.49
C LYS A 414 -1.34 20.27 -9.01
N LEU A 415 -1.10 19.02 -8.63
CA LEU A 415 -1.21 18.54 -7.25
C LEU A 415 0.10 17.86 -6.84
N ASN A 416 0.58 18.16 -5.64
CA ASN A 416 1.58 17.34 -4.99
C ASN A 416 0.91 16.08 -4.46
N VAL A 417 1.53 14.93 -4.69
CA VAL A 417 1.04 13.63 -4.24
C VAL A 417 2.17 12.91 -3.53
N GLU A 418 1.84 12.35 -2.37
CA GLU A 418 2.76 11.62 -1.51
C GLU A 418 2.11 10.31 -1.07
N PHE A 419 2.75 9.18 -1.39
CA PHE A 419 2.33 7.87 -0.91
C PHE A 419 3.33 7.41 0.15
N SER A 420 2.83 7.10 1.35
CA SER A 420 3.64 6.72 2.50
C SER A 420 3.25 5.34 3.02
N TYR A 421 4.25 4.57 3.44
CA TYR A 421 4.10 3.30 4.14
C TYR A 421 4.31 3.51 5.64
N ASN A 422 3.38 3.00 6.45
CA ASN A 422 3.45 3.02 7.90
C ASN A 422 3.70 4.42 8.51
N ARG A 423 3.09 5.45 7.91
CA ARG A 423 3.21 6.86 8.33
C ARG A 423 2.62 7.06 9.72
N SER A 424 3.46 7.49 10.65
CA SER A 424 3.04 7.80 12.02
C SER A 424 2.54 9.24 12.12
N PHE A 425 1.32 9.39 12.62
CA PHE A 425 0.72 10.67 13.02
C PHE A 425 0.84 10.80 14.53
N SER A 426 1.66 11.72 15.01
CA SER A 426 1.83 11.96 16.46
C SER A 426 0.51 12.36 17.10
N GLY A 427 0.28 11.94 18.34
CA GLY A 427 -0.92 12.28 19.11
C GLY A 427 -0.75 13.57 19.94
N LYS A 428 -1.85 14.03 20.54
CA LYS A 428 -1.93 15.21 21.42
C LYS A 428 -1.47 16.52 20.75
N ASN A 429 -1.81 16.69 19.47
CA ASN A 429 -1.48 17.91 18.73
C ASN A 429 -2.68 18.88 18.67
N ASP A 430 -2.43 20.12 19.09
CA ASP A 430 -3.42 21.21 19.02
C ASP A 430 -3.61 21.71 17.59
N TYR A 431 -4.82 22.18 17.28
CA TYR A 431 -5.10 22.84 16.01
C TYR A 431 -4.25 24.13 15.87
N PRO A 432 -3.67 24.45 14.69
CA PRO A 432 -3.79 23.78 13.39
C PRO A 432 -2.72 22.71 13.11
N ASN A 433 -1.93 22.30 14.09
CA ASN A 433 -0.78 21.41 13.89
C ASN A 433 -1.20 20.07 13.26
N PRO A 434 -0.35 19.48 12.39
CA PRO A 434 -0.62 18.18 11.78
C PRO A 434 -0.65 17.05 12.80
N GLY A 435 -1.23 15.91 12.44
CA GLY A 435 -1.24 14.70 13.28
C GLY A 435 -2.61 14.37 13.87
N SER A 436 -2.59 13.60 14.95
CA SER A 436 -3.76 13.15 15.68
C SER A 436 -4.01 14.04 16.90
N TRP A 437 -5.27 14.40 17.14
CA TRP A 437 -5.63 15.23 18.30
C TRP A 437 -5.73 14.43 19.61
N THR A 438 -5.83 13.09 19.55
CA THR A 438 -5.88 12.21 20.73
C THR A 438 -4.59 11.39 20.89
N ALA A 439 -4.59 10.14 20.44
CA ALA A 439 -3.48 9.20 20.52
C ALA A 439 -2.72 9.13 19.20
N GLY A 440 -1.46 8.70 19.23
CA GLY A 440 -0.69 8.47 18.01
C GLY A 440 -1.37 7.41 17.14
N MET A 441 -1.55 7.73 15.86
CA MET A 441 -2.20 6.84 14.89
C MET A 441 -1.21 6.42 13.81
N ARG A 442 -1.34 5.18 13.35
CA ARG A 442 -0.48 4.59 12.33
C ARG A 442 -1.31 3.72 11.39
N PRO A 443 -1.78 4.27 10.28
CA PRO A 443 -2.32 3.49 9.17
C PRO A 443 -1.20 2.82 8.36
N ASP A 444 -1.50 1.66 7.78
CA ASP A 444 -0.51 0.88 7.01
C ASP A 444 -0.08 1.63 5.75
N PHE A 445 -1.04 2.25 5.04
CA PHE A 445 -0.76 3.10 3.89
C PHE A 445 -1.47 4.43 3.98
N THR A 446 -0.83 5.49 3.49
CA THR A 446 -1.46 6.81 3.39
C THR A 446 -1.12 7.48 2.07
N LEU A 447 -2.15 7.86 1.32
CA LEU A 447 -2.06 8.73 0.16
C LEU A 447 -2.39 10.16 0.60
N THR A 448 -1.45 11.08 0.39
CA THR A 448 -1.57 12.49 0.76
C THR A 448 -1.54 13.35 -0.49
N VAL A 449 -2.47 14.29 -0.60
CA VAL A 449 -2.62 15.16 -1.78
C VAL A 449 -2.79 16.62 -1.35
N TRP A 450 -2.08 17.54 -2.00
CA TRP A 450 -2.23 18.98 -1.76
C TRP A 450 -1.87 19.83 -3.00
N PRO A 451 -2.26 21.11 -3.06
CA PRO A 451 -1.94 22.00 -4.17
C PRO A 451 -0.44 22.23 -4.37
N VAL A 452 0.01 22.34 -5.64
CA VAL A 452 1.34 22.87 -5.96
C VAL A 452 1.38 24.38 -5.73
N GLY A 453 2.54 24.89 -5.28
CA GLY A 453 2.78 26.32 -5.00
C GLY A 453 2.79 26.68 -3.52
N ILE A 454 2.47 25.71 -2.64
CA ILE A 454 2.52 25.87 -1.18
C ILE A 454 3.31 24.72 -0.54
N SER A 455 3.90 24.99 0.62
CA SER A 455 4.57 23.94 1.41
C SER A 455 3.54 23.02 2.07
N GLN A 456 3.96 21.80 2.43
CA GLN A 456 3.11 20.86 3.16
C GLN A 456 2.61 21.48 4.48
N ALA A 457 3.48 22.19 5.20
CA ALA A 457 3.11 22.87 6.45
C ALA A 457 2.06 23.98 6.26
N GLN A 458 2.13 24.71 5.15
CA GLN A 458 1.10 25.70 4.81
C GLN A 458 -0.22 25.00 4.42
N ALA A 459 -0.16 23.94 3.62
CA ALA A 459 -1.33 23.17 3.24
C ALA A 459 -2.05 22.54 4.45
N GLU A 460 -1.30 22.09 5.45
CA GLU A 460 -1.83 21.63 6.75
C GLU A 460 -2.55 22.76 7.48
N LYS A 461 -1.92 23.94 7.59
CA LYS A 461 -2.50 25.08 8.31
C LYS A 461 -3.79 25.61 7.65
N GLU A 462 -3.85 25.59 6.33
CA GLU A 462 -4.95 26.16 5.53
C GLU A 462 -6.03 25.12 5.14
N GLU A 463 -5.99 23.89 5.70
CA GLU A 463 -6.94 22.79 5.39
C GLU A 463 -6.93 22.34 3.91
N LEU A 464 -5.85 22.65 3.19
CA LEU A 464 -5.70 22.35 1.76
C LEU A 464 -5.10 20.96 1.50
N ILE A 465 -4.49 20.35 2.51
CA ILE A 465 -3.98 18.98 2.44
C ILE A 465 -5.09 17.96 2.71
N VAL A 466 -4.95 16.77 2.14
CA VAL A 466 -5.86 15.64 2.34
C VAL A 466 -5.07 14.37 2.57
N HIS A 467 -5.50 13.57 3.54
CA HIS A 467 -5.03 12.20 3.72
C HIS A 467 -6.14 11.18 3.43
N ILE A 468 -5.76 10.12 2.72
CA ILE A 468 -6.57 8.91 2.52
C ILE A 468 -5.77 7.72 3.05
N HIS A 469 -6.39 6.96 3.94
CA HIS A 469 -5.72 5.86 4.64
C HIS A 469 -6.20 4.51 4.13
N PHE A 470 -5.29 3.54 4.10
CA PHE A 470 -5.60 2.15 3.80
C PHE A 470 -4.97 1.25 4.86
N ASP A 471 -5.70 0.20 5.25
CA ASP A 471 -5.27 -0.77 6.25
C ASP A 471 -5.40 -2.19 5.67
N ALA A 472 -4.32 -2.95 5.73
CA ALA A 472 -4.27 -4.34 5.29
C ALA A 472 -4.85 -5.26 6.37
N LYS A 473 -5.77 -6.13 5.94
CA LYS A 473 -6.39 -7.14 6.81
C LYS A 473 -6.39 -8.49 6.09
N TYR A 474 -5.38 -9.30 6.38
CA TYR A 474 -5.37 -10.70 5.98
C TYR A 474 -6.14 -11.53 7.00
N ARG A 475 -7.31 -12.06 6.63
CA ARG A 475 -8.05 -13.04 7.45
C ARG A 475 -8.51 -14.21 6.60
N VAL A 476 -8.38 -15.40 7.17
CA VAL A 476 -8.65 -16.69 6.53
C VAL A 476 -10.16 -17.00 6.46
N GLU A 477 -11.00 -16.31 7.22
CA GLU A 477 -12.46 -16.42 7.12
C GLU A 477 -12.97 -15.84 5.79
N SER A 478 -13.97 -16.48 5.17
CA SER A 478 -14.63 -15.96 3.97
C SER A 478 -15.39 -14.69 4.31
N PHE A 479 -14.90 -13.53 3.86
CA PHE A 479 -15.66 -12.28 3.92
C PHE A 479 -16.87 -12.37 2.98
N THR A 480 -18.01 -12.79 3.50
CA THR A 480 -19.31 -12.33 3.00
C THR A 480 -19.66 -10.95 3.59
N GLU A 481 -19.15 -10.60 4.78
CA GLU A 481 -19.36 -9.31 5.45
C GLU A 481 -18.11 -8.82 6.22
N TYR A 482 -17.95 -7.49 6.32
CA TYR A 482 -16.91 -6.80 7.10
C TYR A 482 -17.16 -6.92 8.61
N LYS A 483 -16.12 -7.14 9.43
CA LYS A 483 -16.29 -7.08 10.90
C LYS A 483 -16.40 -5.64 11.37
N ARG A 484 -17.31 -5.40 12.33
CA ARG A 484 -17.58 -4.07 12.91
C ARG A 484 -16.31 -3.40 13.45
N ASP A 485 -15.41 -4.17 14.03
CA ASP A 485 -14.17 -3.67 14.63
C ASP A 485 -13.22 -3.04 13.62
N ASP A 486 -13.12 -3.61 12.41
CA ASP A 486 -12.25 -3.07 11.37
C ASP A 486 -12.80 -1.73 10.85
N LEU A 487 -14.13 -1.59 10.75
CA LEU A 487 -14.77 -0.30 10.45
C LEU A 487 -14.60 0.73 11.58
N LEU A 488 -14.67 0.31 12.85
CA LEU A 488 -14.43 1.19 13.98
C LEU A 488 -13.00 1.74 13.98
N LYS A 489 -12.02 0.91 13.57
CA LYS A 489 -10.64 1.35 13.36
C LYS A 489 -10.55 2.40 12.25
N MET A 490 -11.28 2.22 11.14
CA MET A 490 -11.29 3.20 10.04
C MET A 490 -11.95 4.52 10.44
N HIS A 491 -13.04 4.47 11.23
CA HIS A 491 -13.61 5.66 11.87
C HIS A 491 -12.59 6.37 12.75
N SER A 492 -11.87 5.61 13.58
CA SER A 492 -10.82 6.16 14.46
C SER A 492 -9.75 6.90 13.66
N TYR A 493 -9.28 6.36 12.53
CA TYR A 493 -8.34 7.08 11.67
C TYR A 493 -8.93 8.36 11.08
N LYS A 494 -10.14 8.26 10.50
CA LYS A 494 -10.80 9.39 9.85
C LYS A 494 -11.08 10.54 10.82
N ASP A 495 -11.42 10.23 12.07
CA ASP A 495 -11.85 11.23 13.05
C ASP A 495 -10.68 11.72 13.94
N ALA A 496 -9.68 10.88 14.21
CA ALA A 496 -8.54 11.26 15.04
C ALA A 496 -7.45 12.00 14.27
N ILE A 497 -7.15 11.58 13.04
CA ILE A 497 -6.12 12.21 12.21
C ILE A 497 -6.74 13.42 11.50
N ARG A 498 -6.12 14.60 11.65
CA ARG A 498 -6.60 15.82 11.00
C ARG A 498 -6.48 15.72 9.48
N ARG A 499 -7.42 16.33 8.76
CA ARG A 499 -7.52 16.33 7.28
C ARG A 499 -7.63 14.95 6.63
N SER A 500 -8.01 13.94 7.41
CA SER A 500 -8.33 12.62 6.89
C SER A 500 -9.69 12.64 6.22
N ALA A 501 -9.69 12.39 4.93
CA ALA A 501 -10.90 12.44 4.12
C ALA A 501 -11.46 11.04 3.87
N GLY A 502 -10.64 9.99 3.93
CA GLY A 502 -11.17 8.62 3.90
C GLY A 502 -10.24 7.59 4.52
N ALA A 503 -10.83 6.48 4.95
CA ALA A 503 -10.11 5.34 5.49
C ALA A 503 -10.76 4.04 4.97
N TYR A 504 -9.94 3.15 4.40
CA TYR A 504 -10.42 1.98 3.66
C TYR A 504 -9.67 0.71 4.07
N VAL A 505 -10.38 -0.41 4.16
CA VAL A 505 -9.78 -1.72 4.43
C VAL A 505 -9.45 -2.44 3.12
N LEU A 506 -8.28 -3.05 3.04
CA LEU A 506 -7.87 -3.94 1.95
C LEU A 506 -7.82 -5.38 2.47
N TYR A 507 -8.52 -6.31 1.82
CA TYR A 507 -8.63 -7.70 2.30
C TYR A 507 -8.62 -8.72 1.15
N PRO A 508 -8.11 -9.95 1.36
CA PRO A 508 -8.12 -11.00 0.35
C PRO A 508 -9.51 -11.65 0.28
N GLY A 509 -10.33 -11.26 -0.69
CA GLY A 509 -11.67 -11.79 -0.87
C GLY A 509 -12.12 -11.84 -2.33
N ASP A 510 -13.25 -12.49 -2.56
CA ASP A 510 -13.81 -12.71 -3.90
C ASP A 510 -14.89 -11.68 -4.28
N GLY A 511 -15.11 -10.69 -3.43
CA GLY A 511 -16.10 -9.65 -3.65
C GLY A 511 -15.72 -8.72 -4.81
N GLU A 512 -16.32 -8.90 -5.97
CA GLU A 512 -16.07 -8.03 -7.14
C GLU A 512 -16.53 -6.58 -6.93
N LYS A 513 -17.50 -6.36 -6.04
CA LYS A 513 -18.02 -5.03 -5.73
C LYS A 513 -17.40 -4.50 -4.43
N PRO A 514 -16.72 -3.35 -4.46
CA PRO A 514 -16.20 -2.73 -3.24
C PRO A 514 -17.34 -2.23 -2.37
N PHE A 515 -17.20 -2.38 -1.06
CA PHE A 515 -18.10 -1.72 -0.11
C PHE A 515 -17.66 -0.28 0.05
N LYS A 516 -18.55 0.67 -0.29
CA LYS A 516 -18.27 2.11 -0.22
C LYS A 516 -19.38 2.79 0.55
N TRP A 517 -19.05 3.36 1.70
CA TRP A 517 -19.93 4.22 2.48
C TRP A 517 -19.48 5.67 2.30
N LYS A 518 -20.33 6.46 1.67
CA LYS A 518 -20.12 7.91 1.58
C LYS A 518 -20.61 8.54 2.88
N GLY A 519 -19.81 9.44 3.46
CA GLY A 519 -20.24 10.20 4.63
C GLY A 519 -21.34 11.22 4.30
N PHE A 520 -21.33 11.72 3.06
CA PHE A 520 -22.30 12.67 2.54
C PHE A 520 -22.65 12.31 1.07
N ASN A 521 -22.82 13.31 0.22
CA ASN A 521 -23.19 13.14 -1.19
C ASN A 521 -21.98 12.97 -2.12
N GLU A 522 -20.78 13.32 -1.66
CA GLU A 522 -19.54 13.21 -2.42
C GLU A 522 -18.81 11.88 -2.16
N LEU A 523 -17.86 11.53 -3.04
CA LEU A 523 -17.04 10.32 -2.91
C LEU A 523 -16.24 10.31 -1.59
N ILE A 524 -15.70 11.48 -1.26
CA ILE A 524 -14.92 11.75 -0.07
C ILE A 524 -15.56 12.97 0.62
N PRO A 525 -15.81 12.95 1.94
CA PRO A 525 -15.30 11.95 2.87
C PRO A 525 -16.06 10.62 2.91
N GLY A 526 -15.36 9.51 3.14
CA GLY A 526 -15.95 8.17 3.08
C GLY A 526 -15.14 7.06 3.76
N LEU A 527 -15.79 5.91 3.91
CA LEU A 527 -15.23 4.67 4.42
C LEU A 527 -15.49 3.55 3.42
N GLY A 528 -14.72 2.48 3.47
CA GLY A 528 -14.99 1.35 2.59
C GLY A 528 -14.07 0.17 2.79
N ALA A 529 -14.32 -0.87 1.99
CA ALA A 529 -13.47 -2.05 1.92
C ALA A 529 -13.32 -2.49 0.47
N PHE A 530 -12.10 -2.85 0.08
CA PHE A 530 -11.77 -3.35 -1.25
C PHE A 530 -11.20 -4.76 -1.13
N ALA A 531 -11.76 -5.67 -1.92
CA ALA A 531 -11.23 -7.01 -2.07
C ALA A 531 -10.02 -6.95 -3.02
N VAL A 532 -8.83 -7.30 -2.51
CA VAL A 532 -7.59 -7.37 -3.28
C VAL A 532 -6.88 -8.67 -2.91
N ARG A 533 -6.70 -9.59 -3.86
CA ARG A 533 -6.19 -10.95 -3.61
C ARG A 533 -4.98 -11.28 -4.51
N PRO A 534 -4.03 -12.09 -4.03
CA PRO A 534 -2.90 -12.56 -4.84
C PRO A 534 -3.43 -13.51 -5.93
N SER A 535 -3.52 -13.04 -7.17
CA SER A 535 -4.03 -13.83 -8.29
C SER A 535 -3.47 -13.33 -9.61
N ARG A 536 -3.05 -14.24 -10.49
CA ARG A 536 -2.54 -13.93 -11.83
C ARG A 536 -3.63 -13.47 -12.81
N THR A 537 -4.90 -13.80 -12.56
CA THR A 537 -6.02 -13.55 -13.50
C THR A 537 -6.97 -12.44 -13.04
N ASN A 538 -7.38 -12.44 -11.77
CA ASN A 538 -8.26 -11.41 -11.23
C ASN A 538 -7.93 -11.14 -9.75
N ASN A 539 -7.07 -10.15 -9.53
CA ASN A 539 -6.60 -9.73 -8.21
C ASN A 539 -7.49 -8.68 -7.52
N GLY A 540 -8.61 -8.27 -8.12
CA GLY A 540 -9.52 -7.25 -7.55
C GLY A 540 -9.00 -5.80 -7.61
N ILE A 541 -7.79 -5.56 -8.11
CA ILE A 541 -7.13 -4.25 -8.09
C ILE A 541 -7.87 -3.18 -8.92
N ASN A 542 -8.66 -3.60 -9.91
CA ASN A 542 -9.40 -2.70 -10.80
C ASN A 542 -10.45 -1.84 -10.06
N ALA A 543 -11.09 -2.38 -9.02
CA ALA A 543 -12.04 -1.61 -8.22
C ALA A 543 -11.35 -0.47 -7.46
N LEU A 544 -10.15 -0.74 -6.95
CA LEU A 544 -9.30 0.23 -6.28
C LEU A 544 -8.72 1.26 -7.26
N ARG A 545 -8.32 0.82 -8.46
CA ARG A 545 -7.90 1.69 -9.57
C ARG A 545 -8.98 2.71 -9.92
N ASN A 546 -10.21 2.24 -10.14
CA ASN A 546 -11.33 3.11 -10.48
C ASN A 546 -11.65 4.08 -9.34
N PHE A 547 -11.60 3.61 -8.10
CA PHE A 547 -11.76 4.47 -6.93
C PHE A 547 -10.70 5.59 -6.88
N LEU A 548 -9.42 5.27 -7.01
CA LEU A 548 -8.35 6.26 -6.99
C LEU A 548 -8.48 7.26 -8.16
N LYS A 549 -8.91 6.83 -9.35
CA LYS A 549 -9.23 7.75 -10.46
C LYS A 549 -10.38 8.71 -10.12
N ASP A 550 -11.44 8.21 -9.47
CA ASP A 550 -12.56 9.04 -9.03
C ASP A 550 -12.13 10.04 -7.94
N VAL A 551 -11.26 9.62 -7.03
CA VAL A 551 -10.63 10.47 -6.00
C VAL A 551 -9.82 11.59 -6.67
N THR A 552 -8.99 11.26 -7.66
CA THR A 552 -8.23 12.26 -8.42
C THR A 552 -9.16 13.26 -9.08
N ARG A 553 -10.25 12.80 -9.72
CA ARG A 553 -11.26 13.70 -10.32
C ARG A 553 -11.92 14.60 -9.28
N HIS A 554 -12.18 14.09 -8.08
CA HIS A 554 -12.75 14.85 -6.97
C HIS A 554 -11.79 15.95 -6.50
N PHE A 555 -10.48 15.68 -6.36
CA PHE A 555 -9.49 16.71 -6.01
C PHE A 555 -9.26 17.77 -7.09
N LEU A 556 -9.53 17.44 -8.36
CA LEU A 556 -9.53 18.41 -9.45
C LEU A 556 -10.77 19.31 -9.44
N ASN A 557 -11.85 18.91 -8.77
CA ASN A 557 -13.09 19.68 -8.65
C ASN A 557 -13.00 20.73 -7.52
N ARG A 558 -12.66 21.97 -7.89
CA ARG A 558 -12.61 23.13 -6.98
C ARG A 558 -13.97 23.60 -6.45
N ALA A 559 -15.07 23.12 -7.03
CA ALA A 559 -16.43 23.43 -6.59
C ALA A 559 -17.02 22.34 -5.68
N SER A 560 -16.20 21.39 -5.21
CA SER A 560 -16.67 20.33 -4.32
C SER A 560 -17.12 20.89 -2.97
N GLN A 561 -18.09 20.20 -2.36
CA GLN A 561 -18.55 20.46 -0.99
C GLN A 561 -17.40 20.31 0.00
N ARG A 562 -16.46 19.39 -0.26
CA ARG A 562 -15.21 19.26 0.51
C ARG A 562 -14.39 20.54 0.51
N GLU A 563 -14.13 21.16 -0.65
CA GLU A 563 -13.36 22.41 -0.72
C GLU A 563 -14.07 23.54 0.03
N LYS A 564 -15.39 23.64 -0.11
CA LYS A 564 -16.19 24.62 0.63
C LYS A 564 -16.13 24.38 2.15
N ALA A 565 -16.24 23.12 2.59
CA ALA A 565 -16.17 22.76 4.00
C ALA A 565 -14.77 23.03 4.59
N ALA A 566 -13.70 22.69 3.86
CA ALA A 566 -12.32 22.96 4.26
C ALA A 566 -12.06 24.46 4.43
N PHE A 567 -12.54 25.28 3.49
CA PHE A 567 -12.45 26.74 3.60
C PHE A 567 -13.15 27.28 4.84
N HIS A 568 -14.41 26.89 5.10
CA HIS A 568 -15.12 27.35 6.29
C HIS A 568 -14.50 26.82 7.58
N HIS A 569 -13.98 25.59 7.59
CA HIS A 569 -13.27 25.06 8.76
C HIS A 569 -12.03 25.89 9.09
N TYR A 570 -11.21 26.19 8.07
CA TYR A 570 -10.08 27.10 8.21
C TYR A 570 -10.54 28.49 8.67
N ASP A 571 -11.57 29.08 8.05
CA ASP A 571 -12.04 30.43 8.36
C ASP A 571 -12.55 30.56 9.80
N ILE A 572 -13.23 29.53 10.32
CA ILE A 572 -13.73 29.46 11.69
C ILE A 572 -12.59 29.28 12.70
N HIS A 573 -11.61 28.43 12.41
CA HIS A 573 -10.59 28.02 13.38
C HIS A 573 -9.24 28.73 13.25
N LYS A 574 -9.02 29.55 12.20
CA LYS A 574 -7.78 30.33 12.01
C LYS A 574 -7.50 31.32 13.16
N THR A 575 -8.53 31.73 13.87
CA THR A 575 -8.47 32.63 15.03
C THR A 575 -9.29 32.05 16.17
N GLN A 576 -8.73 32.01 17.37
CA GLN A 576 -9.46 31.60 18.57
C GLN A 576 -10.54 32.64 18.88
N SER A 577 -11.82 32.31 18.68
CA SER A 577 -12.91 33.22 19.00
C SER A 577 -13.01 33.42 20.52
N THR A 578 -13.07 34.68 20.93
CA THR A 578 -13.35 35.10 22.32
C THR A 578 -14.77 35.64 22.48
N GLU A 579 -15.58 35.58 21.42
CA GLU A 579 -16.93 36.12 21.42
C GLU A 579 -17.89 35.17 22.13
N THR A 580 -18.54 35.65 23.19
CA THR A 580 -19.58 34.93 23.93
C THR A 580 -20.88 35.72 23.85
N VAL A 581 -21.94 35.07 23.41
CA VAL A 581 -23.30 35.62 23.37
C VAL A 581 -24.18 34.69 24.19
N THR A 582 -24.79 35.21 25.25
CA THR A 582 -25.64 34.45 26.18
C THR A 582 -27.06 35.01 26.27
N GLU A 583 -27.29 36.14 25.61
CA GLU A 583 -28.57 36.81 25.49
C GLU A 583 -29.54 35.98 24.64
N PRO A 584 -30.86 36.09 24.89
CA PRO A 584 -31.86 35.35 24.12
C PRO A 584 -31.84 35.80 22.65
N LEU A 585 -31.60 34.83 21.77
CA LEU A 585 -31.62 34.98 20.31
C LEU A 585 -32.61 33.99 19.69
N PRO A 586 -33.15 34.28 18.50
CA PRO A 586 -34.01 33.33 17.79
C PRO A 586 -33.25 32.04 17.49
N GLU A 587 -33.88 30.91 17.79
CA GLU A 587 -33.27 29.61 17.59
C GLU A 587 -32.95 29.35 16.10
N THR A 588 -31.86 28.65 15.83
CA THR A 588 -31.28 28.48 14.47
C THR A 588 -32.00 27.40 13.65
N LEU A 589 -33.32 27.51 13.53
CA LEU A 589 -34.20 26.56 12.85
C LEU A 589 -34.93 27.19 11.65
N GLY A 590 -35.22 26.39 10.62
CA GLY A 590 -35.97 26.81 9.44
C GLY A 590 -35.37 28.05 8.77
N ALA A 591 -36.16 29.12 8.63
CA ALA A 591 -35.73 30.40 8.05
C ALA A 591 -34.58 31.08 8.83
N ASN A 592 -34.40 30.74 10.11
CA ASN A 592 -33.35 31.28 10.97
C ASN A 592 -32.09 30.40 10.99
N ARG A 593 -32.01 29.30 10.21
CA ARG A 593 -30.84 28.40 10.22
C ARG A 593 -29.51 29.09 9.90
N GLY A 594 -29.54 30.15 9.09
CA GLY A 594 -28.38 30.98 8.78
C GLY A 594 -28.20 32.19 9.70
N LEU A 595 -28.82 32.23 10.88
CA LEU A 595 -28.64 33.28 11.89
C LEU A 595 -27.45 32.91 12.77
N ILE A 596 -26.24 33.14 12.26
CA ILE A 596 -25.00 33.01 13.02
C ILE A 596 -24.68 34.41 13.57
N PRO A 597 -24.54 34.61 14.89
CA PRO A 597 -24.40 35.95 15.49
C PRO A 597 -23.26 36.79 14.90
N ASP A 598 -22.09 36.19 14.67
CA ASP A 598 -20.91 36.90 14.13
C ASP A 598 -20.99 37.20 12.63
N GLU A 599 -21.84 36.47 11.89
CA GLU A 599 -22.04 36.63 10.45
C GLU A 599 -23.37 37.33 10.10
N THR A 600 -24.21 37.59 11.10
CA THR A 600 -25.48 38.31 10.94
C THR A 600 -25.26 39.78 11.27
N PHE A 601 -25.51 40.66 10.31
CA PHE A 601 -25.22 42.08 10.47
C PHE A 601 -26.47 42.91 10.74
N VAL A 602 -26.31 43.96 11.56
CA VAL A 602 -27.33 44.94 11.91
C VAL A 602 -26.87 46.32 11.47
N ILE A 603 -27.68 47.00 10.66
CA ILE A 603 -27.42 48.39 10.28
C ILE A 603 -27.92 49.31 11.38
N ILE A 604 -27.10 50.26 11.81
CA ILE A 604 -27.52 51.32 12.73
C ILE A 604 -27.92 52.53 11.88
N GLY A 605 -29.21 52.86 11.90
CA GLY A 605 -29.81 53.92 11.09
C GLY A 605 -30.29 55.10 11.93
N PHE A 606 -30.11 56.31 11.41
CA PHE A 606 -30.55 57.54 12.04
C PHE A 606 -31.83 58.11 11.41
N TYR A 607 -32.82 58.53 12.20
CA TYR A 607 -33.97 59.31 11.71
C TYR A 607 -33.86 60.77 12.17
N LYS A 608 -34.16 61.73 11.28
CA LYS A 608 -33.91 63.16 11.50
C LYS A 608 -35.05 63.91 12.20
N SER A 609 -36.27 63.37 12.13
CA SER A 609 -37.48 64.04 12.65
C SER A 609 -38.60 63.04 12.92
N ALA A 610 -39.57 63.44 13.76
CA ALA A 610 -40.79 62.68 14.00
C ALA A 610 -41.58 62.40 12.71
N GLU A 611 -41.61 63.35 11.77
CA GLU A 611 -42.21 63.16 10.45
C GLU A 611 -41.55 62.02 9.65
N GLN A 612 -40.21 61.93 9.68
CA GLN A 612 -39.50 60.84 9.01
C GLN A 612 -39.79 59.50 9.70
N LEU A 613 -39.82 59.46 11.02
CA LEU A 613 -40.14 58.24 11.76
C LEU A 613 -41.55 57.75 11.46
N SER A 614 -42.53 58.66 11.41
CA SER A 614 -43.91 58.36 11.01
C SER A 614 -43.97 57.86 9.57
N TRP A 615 -43.18 58.44 8.66
CA TRP A 615 -43.07 57.97 7.28
C TRP A 615 -42.49 56.55 7.20
N ILE A 616 -41.43 56.26 7.95
CA ILE A 616 -40.79 54.94 8.03
C ILE A 616 -41.81 53.89 8.49
N ARG A 617 -42.54 54.18 9.57
CA ARG A 617 -43.57 53.29 10.12
C ARG A 617 -44.72 53.04 9.16
N LYS A 618 -45.22 54.11 8.50
CA LYS A 618 -46.36 54.03 7.57
C LYS A 618 -46.01 53.29 6.27
N ASN A 619 -44.86 53.61 5.68
CA ASN A 619 -44.49 53.08 4.36
C ASN A 619 -43.67 51.80 4.44
N LYS A 620 -43.18 51.41 5.63
CA LYS A 620 -42.29 50.26 5.82
C LYS A 620 -41.02 50.34 4.96
N LEU A 621 -40.49 51.55 4.84
CA LEU A 621 -39.29 51.88 4.06
C LEU A 621 -38.32 52.68 4.92
N TYR A 622 -37.03 52.42 4.77
CA TYR A 622 -35.97 53.23 5.35
C TYR A 622 -34.94 53.61 4.30
N ASN A 623 -34.48 54.87 4.33
CA ASN A 623 -33.62 55.42 3.29
C ASN A 623 -32.28 55.93 3.84
N PHE A 624 -31.18 55.54 3.18
CA PHE A 624 -29.85 56.10 3.34
C PHE A 624 -29.53 57.03 2.16
N ARG A 625 -28.68 58.04 2.38
CA ARG A 625 -28.19 58.85 1.27
C ARG A 625 -27.19 58.05 0.44
N THR A 626 -26.93 58.53 -0.77
CA THR A 626 -25.83 58.05 -1.63
C THR A 626 -24.74 59.14 -1.71
N GLY A 627 -23.58 58.82 -2.26
CA GLY A 627 -22.47 59.77 -2.42
C GLY A 627 -21.51 59.78 -1.22
N THR A 628 -20.83 60.91 -1.01
CA THR A 628 -19.80 61.10 0.04
C THR A 628 -20.30 61.91 1.24
N ASP A 629 -21.60 62.19 1.30
CA ASP A 629 -22.21 62.95 2.39
C ASP A 629 -22.21 62.20 3.72
N SER A 630 -22.27 62.92 4.85
CA SER A 630 -22.30 62.35 6.22
C SER A 630 -23.49 61.43 6.55
N GLY A 631 -24.40 61.18 5.61
CA GLY A 631 -25.52 60.22 5.74
C GLY A 631 -25.50 59.11 4.70
N SER A 632 -24.40 58.97 3.95
CA SER A 632 -24.22 57.92 2.97
C SER A 632 -23.90 56.59 3.66
N LEU A 633 -24.56 55.51 3.23
CA LEU A 633 -24.18 54.16 3.66
C LEU A 633 -23.15 53.59 2.67
N PRO A 634 -21.91 53.28 3.09
CA PRO A 634 -20.95 52.60 2.22
C PRO A 634 -21.45 51.20 1.89
N LEU A 635 -21.62 50.88 0.61
CA LEU A 635 -22.12 49.56 0.19
C LEU A 635 -20.99 48.52 0.16
N GLY A 636 -20.93 47.68 1.20
CA GLY A 636 -20.10 46.47 1.25
C GLY A 636 -20.94 45.21 1.50
N ALA A 637 -20.28 44.05 1.57
CA ALA A 637 -20.94 42.76 1.80
C ALA A 637 -21.76 42.73 3.10
N LYS A 638 -21.27 43.37 4.17
CA LYS A 638 -21.97 43.45 5.46
C LYS A 638 -23.28 44.25 5.37
N GLN A 639 -23.27 45.36 4.64
CA GLN A 639 -24.43 46.24 4.45
C GLN A 639 -25.48 45.62 3.53
N ALA A 640 -25.04 44.92 2.49
CA ALA A 640 -25.93 44.23 1.57
C ALA A 640 -26.63 43.04 2.25
N ASN A 641 -25.87 42.26 3.03
CA ASN A 641 -26.36 41.04 3.69
C ASN A 641 -26.91 41.28 5.11
N ALA A 642 -27.07 42.53 5.53
CA ALA A 642 -27.63 42.83 6.84
C ALA A 642 -29.09 42.32 6.93
N LYS A 643 -29.43 41.70 8.06
CA LYS A 643 -30.79 41.18 8.31
C LYS A 643 -31.65 42.13 9.12
N TYR A 644 -31.03 43.03 9.89
CA TYR A 644 -31.73 43.93 10.80
C TYR A 644 -31.28 45.38 10.64
N LEU A 645 -32.13 46.29 11.09
CA LEU A 645 -31.92 47.72 11.16
C LEU A 645 -32.34 48.21 12.55
N LEU A 646 -31.42 48.79 13.31
CA LEU A 646 -31.73 49.46 14.58
C LEU A 646 -31.82 50.98 14.32
N LEU A 647 -32.97 51.57 14.66
CA LEU A 647 -33.23 52.99 14.42
C LEU A 647 -33.04 53.84 15.69
N HIS A 648 -32.27 54.92 15.59
CA HIS A 648 -32.15 55.92 16.67
C HIS A 648 -32.31 57.36 16.14
N GLY A 649 -32.65 58.28 17.04
CA GLY A 649 -32.95 59.68 16.72
C GLY A 649 -32.03 60.69 17.41
N PRO A 650 -32.32 62.00 17.26
CA PRO A 650 -31.55 63.07 17.89
C PRO A 650 -31.60 62.95 19.42
N GLY A 651 -30.43 62.89 20.07
CA GLY A 651 -30.32 62.77 21.53
C GLY A 651 -30.63 61.38 22.10
N GLU A 652 -30.94 60.40 21.25
CA GLU A 652 -31.28 59.04 21.67
C GLU A 652 -30.03 58.15 21.67
N THR A 653 -29.56 57.78 22.86
CA THR A 653 -28.42 56.86 23.08
C THR A 653 -28.84 55.42 23.31
N ILE A 654 -30.10 55.19 23.70
CA ILE A 654 -30.66 53.86 23.91
C ILE A 654 -31.84 53.70 22.96
N SER A 655 -31.84 52.64 22.15
CA SER A 655 -32.93 52.36 21.21
C SER A 655 -33.52 50.97 21.43
N ALA A 656 -34.84 50.87 21.25
CA ALA A 656 -35.60 49.63 21.21
C ALA A 656 -36.18 49.34 19.81
N ARG A 657 -35.82 50.14 18.80
CA ARG A 657 -36.48 50.13 17.48
C ARG A 657 -35.72 49.27 16.47
N LEU A 658 -35.62 47.98 16.77
CA LEU A 658 -35.09 46.99 15.83
C LEU A 658 -36.16 46.65 14.79
N CYS A 659 -35.74 46.54 13.54
CA CYS A 659 -36.58 46.21 12.39
C CYS A 659 -35.89 45.14 11.55
N LYS A 660 -36.66 44.26 10.91
CA LYS A 660 -36.14 43.23 10.00
C LYS A 660 -36.04 43.78 8.57
N LEU A 661 -34.96 43.49 7.86
CA LEU A 661 -34.79 43.83 6.45
C LEU A 661 -35.38 42.70 5.58
N ARG A 662 -36.26 43.04 4.63
CA ARG A 662 -36.99 42.04 3.82
C ARG A 662 -36.27 41.59 2.56
N ASP A 663 -35.48 42.48 1.96
CA ASP A 663 -34.79 42.24 0.70
C ASP A 663 -33.30 42.00 0.97
N ALA A 664 -32.61 41.24 0.10
CA ALA A 664 -31.16 40.96 0.17
C ALA A 664 -30.26 42.19 -0.14
N GLY A 665 -30.79 43.40 0.06
CA GLY A 665 -30.12 44.66 -0.21
C GLY A 665 -31.09 45.82 -0.49
N PRO A 666 -30.55 47.06 -0.58
CA PRO A 666 -31.35 48.24 -0.86
C PRO A 666 -31.70 48.37 -2.35
N ARG A 667 -32.80 49.08 -2.64
CA ARG A 667 -33.12 49.56 -4.00
C ARG A 667 -32.74 51.03 -4.15
N ILE A 668 -32.35 51.43 -5.35
CA ILE A 668 -32.04 52.84 -5.65
C ILE A 668 -33.34 53.57 -5.98
N PHE A 669 -33.68 54.60 -5.21
CA PHE A 669 -34.83 55.48 -5.46
C PHE A 669 -34.33 56.87 -5.78
N SER A 670 -34.92 57.50 -6.78
CA SER A 670 -34.68 58.91 -7.05
C SER A 670 -35.43 59.82 -6.06
N LYS A 671 -35.04 61.09 -6.01
CA LYS A 671 -35.80 62.13 -5.32
C LYS A 671 -37.28 62.14 -5.72
N LYS A 672 -37.59 61.94 -7.01
CA LYS A 672 -38.98 61.91 -7.52
C LYS A 672 -39.75 60.70 -6.96
N ASP A 673 -39.11 59.54 -6.86
CA ASP A 673 -39.73 58.32 -6.32
C ASP A 673 -40.06 58.47 -4.83
N LEU A 674 -39.17 59.09 -4.05
CA LEU A 674 -39.41 59.37 -2.64
C LEU A 674 -40.55 60.38 -2.44
N ILE A 675 -40.63 61.42 -3.28
CA ILE A 675 -41.75 62.38 -3.24
C ILE A 675 -43.08 61.65 -3.54
N LYS A 676 -43.10 60.78 -4.56
CA LYS A 676 -44.28 59.94 -4.88
C LYS A 676 -44.69 59.02 -3.73
N LYS A 677 -43.74 58.63 -2.88
CA LYS A 677 -43.96 57.85 -1.65
C LYS A 677 -44.21 58.73 -0.41
N ASN A 678 -44.48 60.03 -0.58
CA ASN A 678 -44.76 60.98 0.50
C ASN A 678 -43.61 61.16 1.50
N TYR A 679 -42.34 61.01 1.08
CA TYR A 679 -41.18 61.21 1.95
C TYR A 679 -40.99 62.69 2.36
N PRO A 680 -40.75 63.00 3.64
CA PRO A 680 -40.61 64.38 4.11
C PRO A 680 -39.29 65.01 3.65
N LYS A 681 -39.40 65.98 2.72
CA LYS A 681 -38.33 66.86 2.24
C LYS A 681 -37.03 66.12 1.83
N PRO A 682 -37.02 65.37 0.71
CA PRO A 682 -35.79 64.76 0.18
C PRO A 682 -34.84 65.83 -0.36
N LYS A 683 -33.59 65.81 0.12
CA LYS A 683 -32.53 66.76 -0.28
C LYS A 683 -31.56 66.18 -1.32
N GLY A 684 -31.27 64.88 -1.26
CA GLY A 684 -30.37 64.18 -2.18
C GLY A 684 -31.03 63.81 -3.51
N ILE A 685 -30.21 63.47 -4.50
CA ILE A 685 -30.65 63.09 -5.85
C ILE A 685 -31.09 61.62 -5.88
N LEU A 686 -30.30 60.73 -5.28
CA LEU A 686 -30.53 59.29 -5.20
C LEU A 686 -30.42 58.81 -3.75
N TYR A 687 -31.16 57.76 -3.43
CA TYR A 687 -31.23 57.16 -2.11
C TYR A 687 -31.18 55.64 -2.19
N LEU A 688 -30.53 55.02 -1.22
CA LEU A 688 -30.62 53.58 -0.99
C LEU A 688 -31.78 53.32 -0.05
N VAL A 689 -32.79 52.59 -0.53
CA VAL A 689 -34.03 52.35 0.20
C VAL A 689 -34.17 50.87 0.50
N TYR A 690 -34.21 50.55 1.79
CA TYR A 690 -34.53 49.22 2.29
C TYR A 690 -36.03 49.10 2.56
N ARG A 691 -36.58 47.92 2.28
CA ARG A 691 -37.89 47.50 2.80
C ARG A 691 -37.70 46.88 4.16
N ILE A 692 -38.49 47.35 5.13
CA ILE A 692 -38.38 46.90 6.51
C ILE A 692 -39.67 46.23 6.98
N ASP A 693 -39.55 45.31 7.92
CA ASP A 693 -40.64 44.86 8.77
C ASP A 693 -40.43 45.38 10.18
N LEU A 694 -41.48 45.94 10.76
CA LEU A 694 -41.44 46.44 12.14
C LEU A 694 -41.59 45.30 13.14
N LYS A 695 -42.11 44.15 12.70
CA LYS A 695 -42.17 42.94 13.52
C LYS A 695 -40.86 42.19 13.43
N VAL A 696 -40.25 41.95 14.59
CA VAL A 696 -39.04 41.13 14.76
C VAL A 696 -39.43 39.81 15.42
N GLU A 697 -38.46 38.91 15.55
CA GLU A 697 -38.62 37.67 16.30
C GLU A 697 -38.92 37.96 17.80
N PRO A 698 -39.73 37.13 18.49
CA PRO A 698 -40.18 37.39 19.87
C PRO A 698 -39.06 37.64 20.87
N GLU A 699 -37.91 37.00 20.68
CA GLU A 699 -36.74 37.11 21.54
C GLU A 699 -36.17 38.53 21.57
N PHE A 700 -36.32 39.28 20.47
CA PHE A 700 -35.89 40.68 20.37
C PHE A 700 -36.95 41.68 20.85
N GLU A 701 -38.16 41.24 21.16
CA GLU A 701 -39.22 42.13 21.64
C GLU A 701 -38.84 42.70 23.01
N ASN A 702 -39.07 44.01 23.20
CA ASN A 702 -38.77 44.76 24.43
C ASN A 702 -37.28 44.89 24.79
N GLN A 703 -36.36 44.35 23.99
CA GLN A 703 -34.93 44.58 24.16
C GLN A 703 -34.56 46.04 23.85
N ARG A 704 -33.56 46.55 24.58
CA ARG A 704 -33.01 47.91 24.40
C ARG A 704 -31.50 47.83 24.28
N TRP A 705 -30.95 48.55 23.31
CA TRP A 705 -29.52 48.55 23.03
C TRP A 705 -28.94 49.95 23.20
N ASP A 706 -27.83 50.03 23.91
CA ASP A 706 -27.04 51.24 24.08
C ASP A 706 -26.09 51.41 22.89
N ILE A 707 -26.46 52.29 21.96
CA ILE A 707 -25.69 52.47 20.73
C ILE A 707 -24.30 53.06 20.99
N THR A 708 -24.07 53.68 22.15
CA THR A 708 -22.80 54.32 22.49
C THR A 708 -21.69 53.31 22.77
N LYS A 709 -22.07 52.07 23.08
CA LYS A 709 -21.15 50.94 23.31
C LYS A 709 -20.70 50.25 22.02
N LEU A 710 -21.30 50.60 20.88
CA LEU A 710 -20.98 49.99 19.59
C LEU A 710 -19.73 50.63 18.98
N THR A 711 -18.86 49.80 18.41
CA THR A 711 -17.54 50.21 17.88
C THR A 711 -17.62 51.26 16.76
N GLY A 712 -18.71 51.27 15.99
CA GLY A 712 -18.93 52.23 14.90
C GLY A 712 -19.57 53.56 15.32
N TYR A 713 -19.95 53.72 16.60
CA TYR A 713 -20.63 54.93 17.07
C TYR A 713 -19.70 56.14 17.11
N LYS A 714 -20.22 57.30 16.69
CA LYS A 714 -19.51 58.58 16.74
C LYS A 714 -20.36 59.61 17.48
N PRO A 715 -19.81 60.36 18.45
CA PRO A 715 -20.59 61.32 19.24
C PRO A 715 -21.00 62.57 18.44
N ASN A 716 -21.89 63.38 19.03
CA ASN A 716 -22.28 64.70 18.53
C ASN A 716 -22.90 64.64 17.12
N ARG A 717 -22.60 65.61 16.25
CA ARG A 717 -23.17 65.71 14.89
C ARG A 717 -22.88 64.46 14.02
N ALA A 718 -21.83 63.70 14.35
CA ALA A 718 -21.45 62.48 13.66
C ALA A 718 -22.28 61.25 14.07
N SER A 719 -23.12 61.35 15.10
CA SER A 719 -24.07 60.27 15.50
C SER A 719 -25.09 59.93 14.41
N SER A 720 -25.28 60.82 13.45
CA SER A 720 -26.17 60.59 12.30
C SER A 720 -25.56 59.74 11.18
N VAL A 721 -24.27 59.41 11.27
CA VAL A 721 -23.57 58.60 10.26
C VAL A 721 -23.97 57.14 10.45
N PRO A 722 -24.52 56.47 9.41
CA PRO A 722 -24.91 55.08 9.52
C PRO A 722 -23.68 54.16 9.52
N PHE A 723 -23.74 53.09 10.30
CA PHE A 723 -22.70 52.07 10.38
C PHE A 723 -23.32 50.68 10.57
N VAL A 724 -22.49 49.64 10.52
CA VAL A 724 -22.93 48.24 10.64
C VAL A 724 -22.12 47.53 11.70
N VAL A 725 -22.80 46.75 12.53
CA VAL A 725 -22.24 45.89 13.57
C VAL A 725 -22.70 44.45 13.36
N SER A 726 -21.99 43.48 13.95
CA SER A 726 -22.50 42.10 14.03
C SER A 726 -23.62 42.00 15.06
N LEU A 727 -24.43 40.96 14.98
CA LEU A 727 -25.46 40.68 15.98
C LEU A 727 -24.82 40.36 17.34
N SER A 728 -23.68 39.69 17.38
CA SER A 728 -22.91 39.47 18.63
C SER A 728 -22.44 40.75 19.30
N GLU A 729 -22.00 41.73 18.51
CA GLU A 729 -21.62 43.04 19.06
C GLU A 729 -22.87 43.78 19.58
N LEU A 730 -24.00 43.66 18.87
CA LEU A 730 -25.25 44.27 19.28
C LEU A 730 -25.74 43.69 20.61
N THR A 731 -25.70 42.37 20.82
CA THR A 731 -26.16 41.75 22.08
C THR A 731 -25.32 42.20 23.28
N LYS A 732 -24.02 42.42 23.11
CA LYS A 732 -23.15 42.99 24.17
C LYS A 732 -23.56 44.40 24.60
N SER A 733 -24.25 45.14 23.73
CA SER A 733 -24.75 46.49 24.02
C SER A 733 -26.13 46.51 24.69
N LEU A 734 -26.71 45.34 25.00
CA LEU A 734 -28.01 45.23 25.65
C LEU A 734 -28.01 45.97 27.00
N VAL A 735 -29.04 46.77 27.24
CA VAL A 735 -29.30 47.40 28.53
C VAL A 735 -30.13 46.43 29.36
N LYS A 736 -29.54 45.94 30.46
CA LYS A 736 -30.21 45.06 31.42
C LYS A 736 -31.18 45.83 32.30
#